data_AF-A0A7V3LJC0-F1
#
_entry.id   AF-A0A7V3LJC0-F1
#
_cell.length_a   1.000
_cell.length_b   1.000
_cell.length_c   1.000
_cell.angle_alpha   90.00
_cell.angle_beta   90.00
_cell.angle_gamma   90.00
#
_symmetry.space_group_name_H-M   'P 1'
#
loop_
_entity.id
_entity.type
_entity.pdbx_description
1 polymer ?
#
loop_
_entity_poly.entity_id
_entity_poly.type
_entity_poly.pdbx_seq_one_letter_code
_entity_poly.pdbx_strand_id
1 'polypeptide(L)'
;KEPGSAGEPLYLDVQNAVAEAGLEVEVFGGRYGLSGKEFTPAMVKAVLDELAKPAPKNHFTVGIEDDVTASSLDYDPDFTAEGKDVYRAVFYGLGSDGTVGANKNSIKIIGEGTDNFVQGYFVYDSKKAGVLTVSHLRFGPRPIRSAYLIDRANFVACHVWAYLDRYDTLSLAAPEAIFLINAPFPPEEVWDRLPREVQQQIVDLKLRVYAINAYEVAKRVGLGGRINTIMQTCFFYLSKIIPPEEAIAANKAATTETYGKRGDEVVAMNHRAVDLAVASLREVKIPAQVTASRRRGSLVPPGAPEFVQKVTARIMAGEGNRLPVSALPEDGVWPTHTTRWEKRNIALEVPVWGPELCLQCGKCSFHCPHAAIRTKVYDPELLAGAPPTFKSVDARGREYAGKKWTVQVAVEDCTGCGACVEICPGRDKSQPGRKAINMAFQPPLREQERENYLFFLGIPDPERSQVRLDTVKGSQLVSPLFEYPGACAGCGETAYIKLLTQLVGDRLLIGNATGCSSIYGGNLPTTPYATDAAGRGPAWNNSLFEDAAEFSYGLRLTVDKLAEEARELLDQLRDLVGEELAQELLASKQETEAEIAQQRRRVAELKKRLAEAGEASLAGLRQAEGLNQTRLVTGAPSGGQPSTGRAVLCRRLLLVADYLVKKSVWAIGGDGWAFDIGFGGLDHVLASQRNINLLVLNTQVYSNTGGQCSKATPMGSVALFAAGGKATAKKDLGAIAMTYGHVYVAQVAMGYSDAQTLRAFLEAESYDGPSLVIAYSHCIAMGFDMAKGYEHQRRAVESGSWFVYRYDPRLAAQGRNPLQIDFRDMTLPLPDFARAENRFSVLERSHPEAADMLWEKAQRHICTRWHLLKQQAQIVYSDSCPFEPGVVDEQALAATGARVVTGRSVGMNLPAARADEGEETGHEEDKPA
;
A
#
# COMPACT_ATOMS: atom_id res chain seq x y z
N LYS A 1 26.56 7.52 -4.09
CA LYS A 1 26.63 7.86 -2.65
C LYS A 1 27.26 6.67 -1.96
N GLU A 2 28.43 6.88 -1.39
CA GLU A 2 29.15 5.84 -0.64
C GLU A 2 29.41 6.36 0.78
N PRO A 3 28.51 6.07 1.74
CA PRO A 3 28.68 6.55 3.11
C PRO A 3 30.01 6.09 3.72
N GLY A 4 30.82 7.02 4.22
CA GLY A 4 32.10 6.75 4.86
C GLY A 4 33.31 6.65 3.93
N SER A 5 33.13 6.79 2.61
CA SER A 5 34.26 6.82 1.66
C SER A 5 35.00 8.17 1.70
N ALA A 6 36.24 8.18 1.18
CA ALA A 6 37.02 9.42 1.01
C ALA A 6 36.48 10.33 -0.13
N GLY A 7 35.62 9.80 -1.01
CA GLY A 7 35.07 10.49 -2.17
C GLY A 7 34.16 9.57 -2.98
N GLU A 8 33.35 10.13 -3.87
CA GLU A 8 32.51 9.33 -4.76
C GLU A 8 33.35 8.74 -5.93
N PRO A 9 32.94 7.63 -6.56
CA PRO A 9 33.79 6.87 -7.49
C PRO A 9 34.44 7.72 -8.59
N LEU A 10 33.64 8.50 -9.33
CA LEU A 10 34.15 9.32 -10.44
C LEU A 10 35.12 10.42 -9.97
N TYR A 11 34.93 10.94 -8.75
CA TYR A 11 35.85 11.92 -8.18
C TYR A 11 37.19 11.27 -7.86
N LEU A 12 37.19 10.06 -7.28
CA LEU A 12 38.40 9.31 -6.97
C LEU A 12 39.15 8.91 -8.25
N ASP A 13 38.44 8.47 -9.29
CA ASP A 13 39.03 8.13 -10.59
C ASP A 13 39.73 9.34 -11.23
N VAL A 14 39.09 10.52 -11.22
CA VAL A 14 39.66 11.75 -11.77
C VAL A 14 40.85 12.23 -10.94
N GLN A 15 40.74 12.20 -9.60
CA GLN A 15 41.86 12.54 -8.74
C GLN A 15 43.06 11.62 -8.98
N ASN A 16 42.84 10.31 -9.08
CA ASN A 16 43.92 9.37 -9.34
C ASN A 16 44.56 9.61 -10.71
N ALA A 17 43.77 9.83 -11.76
CA ALA A 17 44.29 10.11 -13.10
C ALA A 17 45.10 11.42 -13.16
N VAL A 18 44.65 12.48 -12.49
CA VAL A 18 45.37 13.76 -12.41
C VAL A 18 46.70 13.58 -11.67
N ALA A 19 46.68 12.85 -10.55
CA ALA A 19 47.88 12.56 -9.76
C ALA A 19 48.89 11.70 -10.55
N GLU A 20 48.43 10.61 -11.19
CA GLU A 20 49.29 9.73 -12.00
C GLU A 20 49.88 10.43 -13.23
N ALA A 21 49.14 11.37 -13.82
CA ALA A 21 49.62 12.18 -14.95
C ALA A 21 50.58 13.32 -14.54
N GLY A 22 50.77 13.56 -13.24
CA GLY A 22 51.59 14.66 -12.73
C GLY A 22 51.03 16.05 -13.10
N LEU A 23 49.71 16.17 -13.26
CA LEU A 23 49.05 17.43 -13.60
C LEU A 23 48.78 18.24 -12.32
N GLU A 24 49.15 19.53 -12.34
CA GLU A 24 48.82 20.47 -11.27
C GLU A 24 47.42 21.07 -11.48
N VAL A 25 46.38 20.25 -11.31
CA VAL A 25 44.98 20.65 -11.44
C VAL A 25 44.23 20.36 -10.14
N GLU A 26 43.55 21.35 -9.58
CA GLU A 26 42.67 21.15 -8.43
C GLU A 26 41.38 20.45 -8.86
N VAL A 27 41.03 19.38 -8.15
CA VAL A 27 39.82 18.58 -8.42
C VAL A 27 38.89 18.66 -7.23
N PHE A 28 37.64 19.07 -7.48
CA PHE A 28 36.58 19.18 -6.49
C PHE A 28 35.46 18.18 -6.81
N GLY A 29 34.96 17.48 -5.78
CA GLY A 29 33.91 16.48 -5.89
C GLY A 29 32.58 16.98 -5.35
N GLY A 30 31.49 16.66 -6.04
CA GLY A 30 30.13 17.01 -5.62
C GLY A 30 29.12 15.89 -5.92
N ARG A 31 28.02 15.88 -5.17
CA ARG A 31 26.88 14.95 -5.35
C ARG A 31 25.65 15.70 -5.85
N TYR A 32 24.96 15.13 -6.83
CA TYR A 32 23.71 15.65 -7.38
C TYR A 32 22.79 14.49 -7.81
N GLY A 33 21.51 14.79 -8.07
CA GLY A 33 20.62 13.89 -8.82
C GLY A 33 20.25 12.56 -8.15
N LEU A 34 20.56 12.36 -6.86
CA LEU A 34 20.23 11.12 -6.15
C LEU A 34 18.73 10.84 -6.22
N SER A 35 18.37 9.61 -6.59
CA SER A 35 16.98 9.15 -6.70
C SER A 35 16.08 10.03 -7.59
N GLY A 36 16.65 10.62 -8.65
CA GLY A 36 15.91 11.48 -9.57
C GLY A 36 15.64 12.89 -9.05
N LYS A 37 16.42 13.36 -8.06
CA LYS A 37 16.43 14.77 -7.65
C LYS A 37 16.72 15.67 -8.85
N GLU A 38 16.01 16.79 -8.97
CA GLU A 38 16.22 17.75 -10.04
C GLU A 38 17.68 18.23 -10.12
N PHE A 39 18.15 18.46 -11.35
CA PHE A 39 19.44 19.07 -11.65
C PHE A 39 19.26 20.10 -12.77
N THR A 40 18.95 21.33 -12.37
CA THR A 40 18.55 22.40 -13.28
C THR A 40 19.75 23.24 -13.75
N PRO A 41 19.60 24.09 -14.79
CA PRO A 41 20.66 25.02 -15.20
C PRO A 41 21.12 25.96 -14.09
N ALA A 42 20.21 26.34 -13.18
CA ALA A 42 20.55 27.13 -12.00
C ALA A 42 21.53 26.40 -11.07
N MET A 43 21.31 25.09 -10.86
CA MET A 43 22.21 24.25 -10.06
C MET A 43 23.56 24.06 -10.74
N VAL A 44 23.59 23.88 -12.06
CA VAL A 44 24.84 23.83 -12.83
C VAL A 44 25.62 25.13 -12.70
N LYS A 45 24.93 26.28 -12.81
CA LYS A 45 25.54 27.59 -12.63
C LYS A 45 26.16 27.72 -11.24
N ALA A 46 25.47 27.27 -10.19
CA ALA A 46 26.02 27.29 -8.83
C ALA A 46 27.30 26.47 -8.67
N VAL A 47 27.42 25.33 -9.36
CA VAL A 47 28.69 24.57 -9.37
C VAL A 47 29.80 25.38 -10.02
N LEU A 48 29.54 26.03 -11.16
CA LEU A 48 30.53 26.88 -11.83
C LEU A 48 30.90 28.12 -11.00
N ASP A 49 29.92 28.75 -10.35
CA ASP A 49 30.14 29.89 -9.47
C ASP A 49 30.96 29.48 -8.24
N GLU A 50 30.73 28.28 -7.68
CA GLU A 50 31.52 27.73 -6.57
C GLU A 50 32.99 27.52 -6.96
N LEU A 51 33.24 26.95 -8.14
CA LEU A 51 34.60 26.74 -8.66
C LEU A 51 35.34 28.06 -8.91
N ALA A 52 34.63 29.17 -9.10
CA ALA A 52 35.23 30.49 -9.28
C ALA A 52 35.58 31.19 -7.95
N LYS A 53 35.21 30.62 -6.79
CA LYS A 53 35.53 31.19 -5.49
C LYS A 53 37.01 30.99 -5.14
N PRO A 54 37.62 31.87 -4.31
CA PRO A 54 39.00 31.69 -3.86
C PRO A 54 39.24 30.41 -3.04
N ALA A 55 38.20 29.87 -2.40
CA ALA A 55 38.23 28.62 -1.65
C ALA A 55 36.94 27.84 -1.95
N PRO A 56 36.89 27.09 -3.05
CA PRO A 56 35.71 26.30 -3.42
C PRO A 56 35.43 25.21 -2.38
N LYS A 57 34.16 25.00 -2.06
CA LYS A 57 33.72 23.88 -1.22
C LYS A 57 33.99 22.56 -1.94
N ASN A 58 34.66 21.62 -1.26
CA ASN A 58 34.80 20.23 -1.71
C ASN A 58 33.75 19.32 -1.04
N HIS A 59 33.50 18.14 -1.60
CA HIS A 59 32.51 17.16 -1.14
C HIS A 59 31.09 17.73 -0.97
N PHE A 60 30.74 18.70 -1.82
CA PHE A 60 29.48 19.42 -1.73
C PHE A 60 28.28 18.59 -2.22
N THR A 61 27.08 19.08 -1.93
CA THR A 61 25.83 18.64 -2.54
C THR A 61 25.18 19.81 -3.29
N VAL A 62 24.39 19.52 -4.33
CA VAL A 62 23.61 20.55 -5.01
C VAL A 62 22.18 20.06 -5.26
N GLY A 63 21.21 20.96 -5.07
CA GLY A 63 19.78 20.68 -5.22
C GLY A 63 19.05 20.32 -3.91
N ILE A 64 19.74 20.20 -2.78
CA ILE A 64 19.15 20.02 -1.44
C ILE A 64 19.59 21.15 -0.51
N GLU A 65 18.84 21.35 0.57
CA GLU A 65 19.27 22.15 1.72
C GLU A 65 19.81 21.22 2.79
N ASP A 66 21.13 21.13 2.90
CA ASP A 66 21.80 20.34 3.93
C ASP A 66 22.22 21.26 5.09
N ASP A 67 21.30 21.43 6.04
CA ASP A 67 21.47 22.20 7.26
C ASP A 67 22.11 21.40 8.42
N VAL A 68 22.42 20.12 8.19
CA VAL A 68 23.04 19.24 9.19
C VAL A 68 24.56 19.20 9.00
N THR A 69 25.02 18.88 7.78
CA THR A 69 26.46 18.81 7.48
C THR A 69 26.97 20.00 6.68
N ALA A 70 26.09 20.95 6.34
CA ALA A 70 26.42 22.17 5.60
C ALA A 70 27.11 21.91 4.25
N SER A 71 26.84 20.77 3.60
CA SER A 71 27.50 20.41 2.34
C SER A 71 26.86 21.06 1.11
N SER A 72 25.64 21.60 1.21
CA SER A 72 24.92 22.13 0.05
C SER A 72 25.50 23.43 -0.52
N LEU A 73 25.29 23.64 -1.83
CA LEU A 73 25.54 24.90 -2.54
C LEU A 73 24.24 25.69 -2.74
N ASP A 74 24.32 27.00 -2.54
CA ASP A 74 23.23 27.94 -2.85
C ASP A 74 23.15 28.22 -4.35
N TYR A 75 21.94 28.44 -4.87
CA TYR A 75 21.73 28.75 -6.28
C TYR A 75 20.53 29.70 -6.47
N ASP A 76 20.56 30.48 -7.56
CA ASP A 76 19.46 31.36 -7.96
C ASP A 76 18.41 30.57 -8.77
N PRO A 77 17.21 30.30 -8.22
CA PRO A 77 16.19 29.51 -8.90
C PRO A 77 15.57 30.21 -10.12
N ASP A 78 15.76 31.52 -10.28
CA ASP A 78 15.21 32.27 -11.43
C ASP A 78 16.09 32.19 -12.69
N PHE A 79 17.32 31.68 -12.56
CA PHE A 79 18.21 31.50 -13.70
C PHE A 79 17.67 30.41 -14.66
N THR A 80 17.50 30.78 -15.92
CA THR A 80 17.12 29.86 -17.01
C THR A 80 18.08 29.96 -18.18
N ALA A 81 18.44 28.80 -18.74
CA ALA A 81 19.20 28.69 -19.99
C ALA A 81 18.30 28.40 -21.20
N GLU A 82 16.98 28.33 -21.01
CA GLU A 82 16.02 27.93 -22.04
C GLU A 82 15.59 29.11 -22.92
N GLY A 83 15.52 28.88 -24.23
CA GLY A 83 15.15 29.91 -25.22
C GLY A 83 13.66 30.24 -25.23
N LYS A 84 13.31 31.44 -25.73
CA LYS A 84 11.91 31.87 -25.91
C LYS A 84 11.19 31.13 -27.05
N ASP A 85 11.93 30.46 -27.91
CA ASP A 85 11.46 29.66 -29.06
C ASP A 85 10.92 28.27 -28.66
N VAL A 86 10.98 27.91 -27.37
CA VAL A 86 10.45 26.64 -26.84
C VAL A 86 9.08 26.84 -26.22
N TYR A 87 8.08 26.17 -26.79
CA TYR A 87 6.73 26.08 -26.23
C TYR A 87 6.70 25.06 -25.10
N ARG A 88 6.18 25.46 -23.94
CA ARG A 88 6.15 24.65 -22.71
C ARG A 88 4.73 24.45 -22.23
N ALA A 89 4.30 23.20 -22.09
CA ALA A 89 2.96 22.84 -21.63
C ALA A 89 3.01 21.91 -20.42
N VAL A 90 2.18 22.20 -19.42
CA VAL A 90 2.04 21.41 -18.20
C VAL A 90 0.58 20.95 -18.02
N PHE A 91 0.39 19.68 -17.67
CA PHE A 91 -0.93 19.07 -17.50
C PHE A 91 -1.04 18.36 -16.16
N TYR A 92 -1.96 18.82 -15.32
CA TYR A 92 -2.32 18.22 -14.04
C TYR A 92 -3.50 17.27 -14.25
N GLY A 93 -3.26 15.97 -14.10
CA GLY A 93 -4.25 14.90 -14.27
C GLY A 93 -4.34 13.95 -13.08
N LEU A 94 -5.31 13.04 -13.12
CA LEU A 94 -5.48 11.96 -12.15
C LEU A 94 -4.87 10.65 -12.69
N GLY A 95 -4.14 9.92 -11.86
CA GLY A 95 -3.67 8.58 -12.21
C GLY A 95 -4.84 7.70 -12.68
N SER A 96 -4.77 7.23 -13.92
CA SER A 96 -5.80 6.46 -14.67
C SER A 96 -6.93 7.27 -15.36
N ASP A 97 -6.86 8.59 -15.46
CA ASP A 97 -7.84 9.39 -16.25
C ASP A 97 -7.55 9.47 -17.76
N GLY A 98 -6.37 9.00 -18.18
CA GLY A 98 -5.93 8.99 -19.58
C GLY A 98 -5.13 10.23 -20.01
N THR A 99 -4.87 11.20 -19.13
CA THR A 99 -4.09 12.43 -19.41
C THR A 99 -2.71 12.12 -19.97
N VAL A 100 -1.95 11.26 -19.31
CA VAL A 100 -0.59 10.91 -19.75
C VAL A 100 -0.60 10.20 -21.11
N GLY A 101 -1.59 9.33 -21.36
CA GLY A 101 -1.75 8.68 -22.65
C GLY A 101 -2.06 9.68 -23.78
N ALA A 102 -2.96 10.63 -23.52
CA ALA A 102 -3.26 11.72 -24.46
C ALA A 102 -2.04 12.61 -24.72
N ASN A 103 -1.23 12.88 -23.72
CA ASN A 103 -0.01 13.68 -23.87
C ASN A 103 1.05 12.94 -24.70
N LYS A 104 1.26 11.64 -24.47
CA LYS A 104 2.13 10.82 -25.34
C LYS A 104 1.67 10.81 -26.80
N ASN A 105 0.36 10.71 -27.02
CA ASN A 105 -0.21 10.81 -28.37
C ASN A 105 0.00 12.21 -28.97
N SER A 106 -0.16 13.27 -28.17
CA SER A 106 0.05 14.64 -28.63
C SER A 106 1.50 14.91 -29.05
N ILE A 107 2.48 14.35 -28.32
CA ILE A 107 3.90 14.38 -28.71
C ILE A 107 4.09 13.71 -30.08
N LYS A 108 3.50 12.53 -30.29
CA LYS A 108 3.58 11.80 -31.57
C LYS A 108 3.00 12.64 -32.72
N ILE A 109 1.79 13.16 -32.55
CA ILE A 109 1.11 14.00 -33.55
C ILE A 109 1.95 15.23 -33.91
N ILE A 110 2.53 15.92 -32.92
CA ILE A 110 3.35 17.11 -33.18
C ILE A 110 4.69 16.76 -33.83
N GLY A 111 5.35 15.70 -33.37
CA GLY A 111 6.65 15.29 -33.91
C GLY A 111 6.57 14.69 -35.32
N GLU A 112 5.44 14.05 -35.68
CA GLU A 112 5.22 13.53 -37.03
C GLU A 112 4.60 14.58 -37.96
N GLY A 113 3.88 15.57 -37.42
CA GLY A 113 3.16 16.59 -38.18
C GLY A 113 3.89 17.92 -38.34
N THR A 114 5.04 18.14 -37.70
CA THR A 114 5.80 19.40 -37.75
C THR A 114 7.31 19.16 -37.72
N ASP A 115 8.11 20.17 -38.10
CA ASP A 115 9.58 20.14 -37.97
C ASP A 115 10.08 20.38 -36.53
N ASN A 116 9.17 20.46 -35.55
CA ASN A 116 9.56 20.69 -34.16
C ASN A 116 10.20 19.44 -33.56
N PHE A 117 11.27 19.67 -32.79
CA PHE A 117 11.70 18.72 -31.78
C PHE A 117 10.69 18.69 -30.66
N VAL A 118 10.41 17.49 -30.16
CA VAL A 118 9.41 17.23 -29.12
C VAL A 118 10.04 16.53 -27.94
N GLN A 119 9.66 16.91 -26.73
CA GLN A 119 10.08 16.25 -25.49
C GLN A 119 8.86 16.07 -24.58
N GLY A 120 8.78 14.91 -23.92
CA GLY A 120 7.81 14.67 -22.86
C GLY A 120 8.45 14.01 -21.66
N TYR A 121 8.19 14.57 -20.48
CA TYR A 121 8.50 13.98 -19.19
C TYR A 121 7.22 13.89 -18.35
N PHE A 122 7.06 12.79 -17.62
CA PHE A 122 5.82 12.52 -16.89
C PHE A 122 6.17 12.23 -15.43
N VAL A 123 5.77 13.13 -14.54
CA VAL A 123 5.86 12.95 -13.10
C VAL A 123 4.64 12.14 -12.67
N TYR A 124 4.91 10.92 -12.23
CA TYR A 124 3.91 10.05 -11.63
C TYR A 124 4.05 10.09 -10.12
N ASP A 125 2.92 9.97 -9.42
CA ASP A 125 2.93 9.52 -8.04
C ASP A 125 3.19 8.01 -8.01
N SER A 126 3.90 7.53 -7.00
CA SER A 126 4.09 6.10 -6.76
C SER A 126 2.79 5.39 -6.41
N LYS A 127 1.77 6.09 -5.89
CA LYS A 127 0.40 5.57 -5.77
C LYS A 127 -0.17 5.28 -7.16
N LYS A 128 -0.65 4.06 -7.38
CA LYS A 128 -1.02 3.56 -8.73
C LYS A 128 -2.18 4.30 -9.41
N ALA A 129 -3.13 4.82 -8.65
CA ALA A 129 -4.30 5.49 -9.22
C ALA A 129 -4.91 6.50 -8.24
N GLY A 130 -5.65 7.46 -8.79
CA GLY A 130 -6.38 8.46 -8.00
C GLY A 130 -5.50 9.55 -7.40
N VAL A 131 -4.31 9.79 -7.95
CA VAL A 131 -3.32 10.75 -7.44
C VAL A 131 -2.84 11.65 -8.55
N LEU A 132 -2.19 12.75 -8.17
CA LEU A 132 -1.72 13.75 -9.10
C LEU A 132 -0.69 13.15 -10.06
N THR A 133 -0.88 13.43 -11.34
CA THR A 133 0.13 13.22 -12.38
C THR A 133 0.39 14.57 -13.04
N VAL A 134 1.66 14.87 -13.30
CA VAL A 134 2.06 16.12 -13.96
C VAL A 134 2.84 15.78 -15.22
N SER A 135 2.30 16.15 -16.38
CA SER A 135 2.99 15.97 -17.66
C SER A 135 3.69 17.26 -18.05
N HIS A 136 4.96 17.18 -18.44
CA HIS A 136 5.78 18.29 -18.90
C HIS A 136 6.13 18.06 -20.37
N LEU A 137 5.60 18.91 -21.24
CA LEU A 137 5.83 18.83 -22.69
C LEU A 137 6.58 20.05 -23.19
N ARG A 138 7.60 19.83 -24.03
CA ARG A 138 8.32 20.89 -24.73
C ARG A 138 8.28 20.66 -26.24
N PHE A 139 8.13 21.73 -26.99
CA PHE A 139 8.16 21.74 -28.46
C PHE A 139 8.97 22.93 -28.95
N GLY A 140 9.83 22.74 -29.94
CA GLY A 140 10.57 23.87 -30.52
C GLY A 140 11.40 23.51 -31.76
N PRO A 141 11.92 24.51 -32.48
CA PRO A 141 12.60 24.32 -33.76
C PRO A 141 14.03 23.77 -33.64
N ARG A 142 14.55 23.63 -32.42
CA ARG A 142 15.91 23.18 -32.13
C ARG A 142 15.92 21.96 -31.23
N PRO A 143 16.98 21.11 -31.26
CA PRO A 143 17.10 19.98 -30.35
C PRO A 143 16.95 20.39 -28.88
N ILE A 144 15.99 19.77 -28.18
CA ILE A 144 15.69 20.07 -26.78
C ILE A 144 16.65 19.29 -25.88
N ARG A 145 17.52 19.99 -25.15
CA ARG A 145 18.50 19.42 -24.19
C ARG A 145 18.10 19.61 -22.73
N SER A 146 16.89 20.10 -22.48
CA SER A 146 16.36 20.43 -21.16
C SER A 146 15.94 19.17 -20.38
N ALA A 147 16.90 18.41 -19.87
CA ALA A 147 16.66 17.18 -19.07
C ALA A 147 16.29 17.48 -17.60
N TYR A 148 15.34 18.40 -17.41
CA TYR A 148 14.83 18.87 -16.11
C TYR A 148 13.35 19.29 -16.28
N LEU A 149 12.61 19.43 -15.18
CA LEU A 149 11.18 19.78 -15.22
C LEU A 149 10.95 21.19 -15.79
N ILE A 150 9.73 21.45 -16.26
CA ILE A 150 9.34 22.81 -16.66
C ILE A 150 9.10 23.65 -15.41
N ASP A 151 9.75 24.80 -15.34
CA ASP A 151 9.61 25.81 -14.29
C ASP A 151 8.67 26.97 -14.71
N ARG A 152 8.56 27.24 -16.01
CA ARG A 152 7.71 28.29 -16.60
C ARG A 152 6.99 27.77 -17.86
N ALA A 153 5.67 27.65 -17.81
CA ALA A 153 4.83 27.06 -18.84
C ALA A 153 3.98 28.10 -19.58
N ASN A 154 3.92 28.01 -20.90
CA ASN A 154 3.05 28.82 -21.76
C ASN A 154 1.59 28.33 -21.71
N PHE A 155 1.39 27.07 -21.35
CA PHE A 155 0.09 26.41 -21.28
C PHE A 155 0.02 25.55 -20.03
N VAL A 156 -1.06 25.70 -19.28
CA VAL A 156 -1.37 24.90 -18.10
C VAL A 156 -2.76 24.32 -18.24
N ALA A 157 -2.92 23.02 -18.00
CA ALA A 157 -4.23 22.38 -17.93
C ALA A 157 -4.46 21.68 -16.60
N CYS A 158 -5.64 21.85 -16.00
CA CYS A 158 -6.08 21.15 -14.81
C CYS A 158 -7.31 20.30 -15.15
N HIS A 159 -7.11 18.98 -15.25
CA HIS A 159 -8.15 18.03 -15.67
C HIS A 159 -9.05 17.57 -14.52
N VAL A 160 -8.70 17.93 -13.27
CA VAL A 160 -9.42 17.55 -12.05
C VAL A 160 -9.78 18.79 -11.25
N TRP A 161 -11.06 19.13 -11.17
CA TRP A 161 -11.53 20.33 -10.47
C TRP A 161 -11.04 20.43 -9.00
N ALA A 162 -11.10 19.31 -8.27
CA ALA A 162 -10.73 19.26 -6.85
C ALA A 162 -9.26 19.66 -6.57
N TYR A 163 -8.37 19.62 -7.57
CA TYR A 163 -6.97 20.02 -7.39
C TYR A 163 -6.80 21.51 -7.17
N LEU A 164 -7.70 22.34 -7.69
CA LEU A 164 -7.66 23.80 -7.49
C LEU A 164 -7.79 24.18 -6.01
N ASP A 165 -8.50 23.35 -5.24
CA ASP A 165 -8.72 23.51 -3.80
C ASP A 165 -7.58 22.98 -2.94
N ARG A 166 -6.61 22.27 -3.53
CA ARG A 166 -5.62 21.47 -2.79
C ARG A 166 -4.17 21.77 -3.18
N TYR A 167 -3.90 22.00 -4.46
CA TYR A 167 -2.54 22.16 -5.00
C TYR A 167 -2.37 23.52 -5.66
N ASP A 168 -1.13 23.98 -5.74
CA ASP A 168 -0.79 25.14 -6.57
C ASP A 168 -0.58 24.72 -8.03
N THR A 169 -1.69 24.53 -8.75
CA THR A 169 -1.66 24.13 -10.16
C THR A 169 -1.18 25.24 -11.09
N LEU A 170 -1.01 26.48 -10.60
CA LEU A 170 -0.55 27.63 -11.38
C LEU A 170 0.87 28.08 -11.02
N SER A 171 1.54 27.38 -10.09
CA SER A 171 2.92 27.66 -9.68
C SER A 171 3.92 27.69 -10.84
N LEU A 172 3.66 26.92 -11.91
CA LEU A 172 4.51 26.84 -13.09
C LEU A 172 4.03 27.73 -14.25
N ALA A 173 2.97 28.52 -14.08
CA ALA A 173 2.43 29.33 -15.17
C ALA A 173 3.32 30.55 -15.46
N ALA A 174 3.68 30.75 -16.72
CA ALA A 174 4.30 32.00 -17.16
C ALA A 174 3.24 33.12 -17.27
N PRO A 175 3.65 34.41 -17.24
CA PRO A 175 2.75 35.51 -17.58
C PRO A 175 2.09 35.29 -18.95
N GLU A 176 0.81 35.66 -19.06
CA GLU A 176 -0.04 35.55 -20.25
C GLU A 176 -0.29 34.11 -20.76
N ALA A 177 0.05 33.10 -19.94
CA ALA A 177 -0.19 31.70 -20.25
C ALA A 177 -1.69 31.39 -20.42
N ILE A 178 -1.96 30.32 -21.17
CA ILE A 178 -3.31 29.77 -21.29
C ILE A 178 -3.56 28.80 -20.14
N PHE A 179 -4.71 28.92 -19.49
CA PHE A 179 -5.16 28.01 -18.45
C PHE A 179 -6.45 27.29 -18.85
N LEU A 180 -6.37 25.97 -19.03
CA LEU A 180 -7.52 25.11 -19.38
C LEU A 180 -8.01 24.34 -18.15
N ILE A 181 -9.31 24.42 -17.83
CA ILE A 181 -9.91 23.80 -16.65
C ILE A 181 -11.04 22.84 -17.06
N ASN A 182 -11.01 21.61 -16.53
CA ASN A 182 -12.19 20.74 -16.54
C ASN A 182 -13.06 21.04 -15.32
N ALA A 183 -14.19 21.72 -15.53
CA ALA A 183 -15.09 22.16 -14.47
C ALA A 183 -16.45 21.44 -14.56
N PRO A 184 -16.96 20.82 -13.49
CA PRO A 184 -18.25 20.14 -13.48
C PRO A 184 -19.45 21.11 -13.35
N PHE A 185 -19.25 22.39 -13.69
CA PHE A 185 -20.19 23.48 -13.50
C PHE A 185 -20.39 24.25 -14.81
N PRO A 186 -21.50 25.00 -14.95
CA PRO A 186 -21.68 25.91 -16.06
C PRO A 186 -20.54 26.94 -16.14
N PRO A 187 -20.07 27.31 -17.35
CA PRO A 187 -18.94 28.24 -17.55
C PRO A 187 -19.07 29.58 -16.82
N GLU A 188 -20.28 30.11 -16.71
CA GLU A 188 -20.61 31.35 -16.02
C GLU A 188 -20.40 31.27 -14.50
N GLU A 189 -20.46 30.08 -13.90
CA GLU A 189 -20.24 29.87 -12.47
C GLU A 189 -18.78 29.54 -12.13
N VAL A 190 -17.94 29.25 -13.13
CA VAL A 190 -16.58 28.74 -12.91
C VAL A 190 -15.77 29.73 -12.08
N TRP A 191 -15.77 31.02 -12.46
CA TRP A 191 -14.99 32.05 -11.78
C TRP A 191 -15.34 32.13 -10.30
N ASP A 192 -16.63 32.23 -9.97
CA ASP A 192 -17.11 32.40 -8.59
C ASP A 192 -16.84 31.18 -7.71
N ARG A 193 -16.61 30.02 -8.31
CA ARG A 193 -16.27 28.78 -7.60
C ARG A 193 -14.76 28.60 -7.40
N LEU A 194 -13.89 29.37 -8.06
CA LEU A 194 -12.44 29.28 -7.89
C LEU A 194 -11.99 29.81 -6.52
N PRO A 195 -10.98 29.21 -5.88
CA PRO A 195 -10.36 29.77 -4.68
C PRO A 195 -9.68 31.12 -4.94
N ARG A 196 -9.60 31.94 -3.90
CA ARG A 196 -8.97 33.26 -3.91
C ARG A 196 -7.55 33.25 -4.47
N GLU A 197 -6.73 32.29 -4.04
CA GLU A 197 -5.34 32.15 -4.50
C GLU A 197 -5.25 31.90 -6.01
N VAL A 198 -6.15 31.06 -6.54
CA VAL A 198 -6.21 30.76 -7.98
C VAL A 198 -6.66 31.98 -8.77
N GLN A 199 -7.71 32.67 -8.31
CA GLN A 199 -8.15 33.93 -8.91
C GLN A 199 -7.04 34.99 -8.91
N GLN A 200 -6.30 35.11 -7.80
CA GLN A 200 -5.19 36.06 -7.68
C GLN A 200 -4.08 35.76 -8.69
N GLN A 201 -3.64 34.50 -8.79
CA GLN A 201 -2.63 34.09 -9.77
C GLN A 201 -3.10 34.34 -11.22
N ILE A 202 -4.39 34.10 -11.52
CA ILE A 202 -4.96 34.39 -12.85
C ILE A 202 -4.85 35.88 -13.18
N VAL A 203 -5.18 36.76 -12.23
CA VAL A 203 -5.12 38.23 -12.43
C VAL A 203 -3.69 38.72 -12.54
N ASP A 204 -2.82 38.33 -11.60
CA ASP A 204 -1.43 38.80 -11.51
C ASP A 204 -0.61 38.39 -12.73
N LEU A 205 -0.80 37.15 -13.20
CA LEU A 205 -0.14 36.62 -14.39
C LEU A 205 -0.89 36.94 -15.69
N LYS A 206 -2.06 37.61 -15.63
CA LYS A 206 -2.89 37.95 -16.80
C LYS A 206 -3.22 36.71 -17.66
N LEU A 207 -3.62 35.62 -17.02
CA LEU A 207 -3.87 34.35 -17.71
C LEU A 207 -5.13 34.43 -18.58
N ARG A 208 -5.11 33.68 -19.69
CA ARG A 208 -6.32 33.45 -20.52
C ARG A 208 -6.95 32.14 -20.12
N VAL A 209 -8.16 32.18 -19.57
CA VAL A 209 -8.79 31.02 -18.93
C VAL A 209 -9.90 30.43 -19.79
N TYR A 210 -9.86 29.12 -19.99
CA TYR A 210 -10.88 28.36 -20.71
C TYR A 210 -11.41 27.22 -19.83
N ALA A 211 -12.71 26.97 -19.88
CA ALA A 211 -13.37 25.93 -19.11
C ALA A 211 -14.26 25.04 -19.99
N ILE A 212 -14.36 23.77 -19.60
CA ILE A 212 -15.23 22.77 -20.21
C ILE A 212 -15.69 21.77 -19.14
N ASN A 213 -16.95 21.30 -19.22
CA ASN A 213 -17.41 20.14 -18.47
C ASN A 213 -17.16 18.86 -19.28
N ALA A 214 -15.92 18.36 -19.25
CA ALA A 214 -15.53 17.22 -20.06
C ALA A 214 -16.24 15.92 -19.62
N TYR A 215 -16.62 15.81 -18.35
CA TYR A 215 -17.40 14.67 -17.84
C TYR A 215 -18.80 14.62 -18.44
N GLU A 216 -19.47 15.76 -18.55
CA GLU A 216 -20.77 15.84 -19.18
C GLU A 216 -20.70 15.52 -20.68
N VAL A 217 -19.69 16.06 -21.38
CA VAL A 217 -19.45 15.75 -22.80
C VAL A 217 -19.24 14.24 -22.96
N ALA A 218 -18.35 13.64 -22.16
CA ALA A 218 -18.07 12.21 -22.19
C ALA A 218 -19.33 11.37 -21.93
N LYS A 219 -20.17 11.76 -20.97
CA LYS A 219 -21.45 11.10 -20.67
C LYS A 219 -22.43 11.18 -21.84
N ARG A 220 -22.58 12.34 -22.48
CA ARG A 220 -23.48 12.55 -23.62
C ARG A 220 -23.12 11.69 -24.83
N VAL A 221 -21.83 11.44 -25.06
CA VAL A 221 -21.36 10.59 -26.17
C VAL A 221 -21.18 9.11 -25.78
N GLY A 222 -21.46 8.75 -24.52
CA GLY A 222 -21.35 7.37 -24.01
C GLY A 222 -19.93 6.91 -23.66
N LEU A 223 -18.94 7.81 -23.56
CA LEU A 223 -17.56 7.49 -23.13
C LEU A 223 -17.42 7.32 -21.60
N GLY A 224 -18.52 7.44 -20.85
CA GLY A 224 -18.53 7.36 -19.39
C GLY A 224 -17.75 8.52 -18.77
N GLY A 225 -16.79 8.21 -17.89
CA GLY A 225 -15.94 9.21 -17.23
C GLY A 225 -14.63 9.55 -17.95
N ARG A 226 -14.42 9.08 -19.19
CA ARG A 226 -13.15 9.28 -19.92
C ARG A 226 -13.11 10.64 -20.61
N ILE A 227 -12.23 11.51 -20.15
CA ILE A 227 -12.10 12.90 -20.62
C ILE A 227 -10.88 13.15 -21.51
N ASN A 228 -10.00 12.15 -21.67
CA ASN A 228 -8.70 12.28 -22.33
C ASN A 228 -8.79 12.85 -23.76
N THR A 229 -9.63 12.28 -24.64
CA THR A 229 -9.81 12.76 -26.03
C THR A 229 -10.35 14.18 -26.09
N ILE A 230 -11.24 14.53 -25.15
CA ILE A 230 -11.89 15.86 -25.06
C ILE A 230 -10.85 16.90 -24.66
N MET A 231 -10.10 16.67 -23.57
CA MET A 231 -9.08 17.59 -23.07
C MET A 231 -7.92 17.74 -24.06
N GLN A 232 -7.52 16.66 -24.73
CA GLN A 232 -6.50 16.69 -25.79
C GLN A 232 -6.92 17.60 -26.95
N THR A 233 -8.18 17.51 -27.37
CA THR A 233 -8.73 18.37 -28.44
C THR A 233 -8.67 19.84 -28.04
N CYS A 234 -9.05 20.16 -26.80
CA CYS A 234 -8.96 21.52 -26.28
C CYS A 234 -7.50 22.03 -26.26
N PHE A 235 -6.53 21.19 -25.91
CA PHE A 235 -5.11 21.56 -25.95
C PHE A 235 -4.65 21.96 -27.36
N PHE A 236 -4.94 21.14 -28.37
CA PHE A 236 -4.57 21.47 -29.75
C PHE A 236 -5.25 22.75 -30.25
N TYR A 237 -6.54 22.88 -29.99
CA TYR A 237 -7.32 24.06 -30.40
C TYR A 237 -6.76 25.36 -29.80
N LEU A 238 -6.37 25.33 -28.53
CA LEU A 238 -5.90 26.51 -27.79
C LEU A 238 -4.40 26.80 -28.00
N SER A 239 -3.56 25.77 -28.07
CA SER A 239 -2.10 25.94 -28.16
C SER A 239 -1.64 26.49 -29.50
N LYS A 240 -2.37 26.18 -30.59
CA LYS A 240 -2.06 26.60 -31.97
C LYS A 240 -0.65 26.22 -32.43
N ILE A 241 -0.06 25.17 -31.84
CA ILE A 241 1.23 24.60 -32.29
C ILE A 241 1.09 24.02 -33.71
N ILE A 242 -0.09 23.47 -33.98
CA ILE A 242 -0.56 23.02 -35.30
C ILE A 242 -1.84 23.81 -35.61
N PRO A 243 -2.13 24.15 -36.88
CA PRO A 243 -3.43 24.71 -37.27
C PRO A 243 -4.60 23.87 -36.69
N PRO A 244 -5.64 24.50 -36.10
CA PRO A 244 -6.70 23.76 -35.41
C PRO A 244 -7.43 22.70 -36.27
N GLU A 245 -7.65 22.98 -37.55
CA GLU A 245 -8.31 22.05 -38.48
C GLU A 245 -7.47 20.80 -38.73
N GLU A 246 -6.16 20.98 -38.96
CA GLU A 246 -5.20 19.89 -39.12
C GLU A 246 -5.07 19.07 -37.84
N ALA A 247 -5.06 19.72 -36.67
CA ALA A 247 -4.98 19.03 -35.40
C ALA A 247 -6.24 18.20 -35.09
N ILE A 248 -7.44 18.70 -35.42
CA ILE A 248 -8.69 17.95 -35.30
C ILE A 248 -8.67 16.73 -36.24
N ALA A 249 -8.24 16.91 -37.49
CA ALA A 249 -8.13 15.83 -38.46
C ALA A 249 -7.12 14.75 -37.99
N ALA A 250 -5.94 15.16 -37.53
CA ALA A 250 -4.93 14.27 -36.99
C ALA A 250 -5.41 13.52 -35.75
N ASN A 251 -6.13 14.18 -34.83
CA ASN A 251 -6.69 13.54 -33.64
C ASN A 251 -7.76 12.49 -34.01
N LYS A 252 -8.64 12.80 -34.97
CA LYS A 252 -9.62 11.83 -35.49
C LYS A 252 -8.93 10.65 -36.17
N ALA A 253 -7.88 10.89 -36.96
CA ALA A 253 -7.09 9.83 -37.61
C ALA A 253 -6.41 8.92 -36.58
N ALA A 254 -5.70 9.49 -35.59
CA ALA A 254 -5.06 8.76 -34.51
C ALA A 254 -6.06 7.98 -33.65
N THR A 255 -7.26 8.54 -33.42
CA THR A 255 -8.37 7.87 -32.75
C THR A 255 -8.83 6.64 -33.53
N THR A 256 -8.98 6.75 -34.86
CA THR A 256 -9.36 5.63 -35.72
C THR A 256 -8.28 4.55 -35.74
N GLU A 257 -7.00 4.93 -35.81
CA GLU A 257 -5.88 3.99 -35.75
C GLU A 257 -5.87 3.23 -34.41
N THR A 258 -6.06 3.96 -33.30
CA THR A 258 -5.99 3.42 -31.94
C THR A 258 -7.21 2.55 -31.59
N TYR A 259 -8.41 2.99 -31.99
CA TYR A 259 -9.67 2.37 -31.55
C TYR A 259 -10.42 1.62 -32.65
N GLY A 260 -9.96 1.62 -33.91
CA GLY A 260 -10.63 0.92 -35.02
C GLY A 260 -10.84 -0.57 -34.74
N LYS A 261 -9.89 -1.21 -34.06
CA LYS A 261 -10.01 -2.62 -33.62
C LYS A 261 -11.05 -2.86 -32.52
N ARG A 262 -11.66 -1.81 -31.95
CA ARG A 262 -12.73 -1.89 -30.94
C ARG A 262 -14.13 -1.70 -31.53
N GLY A 263 -14.23 -1.54 -32.86
CA GLY A 263 -15.50 -1.39 -33.58
C GLY A 263 -15.84 0.06 -33.91
N ASP A 264 -16.59 0.23 -35.00
CA ASP A 264 -16.92 1.54 -35.58
C ASP A 264 -17.71 2.45 -34.63
N GLU A 265 -18.54 1.86 -33.76
CA GLU A 265 -19.30 2.62 -32.76
C GLU A 265 -18.38 3.36 -31.78
N VAL A 266 -17.33 2.69 -31.27
CA VAL A 266 -16.36 3.29 -30.35
C VAL A 266 -15.58 4.42 -31.05
N VAL A 267 -15.22 4.24 -32.31
CA VAL A 267 -14.55 5.28 -33.11
C VAL A 267 -15.48 6.48 -33.31
N ALA A 268 -16.73 6.24 -33.71
CA ALA A 268 -17.73 7.28 -33.91
C ALA A 268 -18.05 8.04 -32.62
N MET A 269 -18.10 7.37 -31.47
CA MET A 269 -18.23 8.02 -30.16
C MET A 269 -17.08 8.97 -29.87
N ASN A 270 -15.83 8.56 -30.13
CA ASN A 270 -14.67 9.42 -29.92
C ASN A 270 -14.63 10.59 -30.92
N HIS A 271 -14.96 10.37 -32.19
CA HIS A 271 -15.05 11.46 -33.18
C HIS A 271 -16.10 12.51 -32.77
N ARG A 272 -17.28 12.07 -32.33
CA ARG A 272 -18.30 12.98 -31.76
C ARG A 272 -17.79 13.71 -30.52
N ALA A 273 -16.98 13.07 -29.69
CA ALA A 273 -16.37 13.70 -28.53
C ALA A 273 -15.42 14.84 -28.93
N VAL A 274 -14.62 14.65 -29.99
CA VAL A 274 -13.72 15.69 -30.54
C VAL A 274 -14.53 16.90 -31.01
N ASP A 275 -15.60 16.67 -31.78
CA ASP A 275 -16.44 17.75 -32.32
C ASP A 275 -17.17 18.53 -31.21
N LEU A 276 -17.74 17.80 -30.25
CA LEU A 276 -18.42 18.41 -29.11
C LEU A 276 -17.46 19.11 -28.16
N ALA A 277 -16.20 18.67 -28.04
CA ALA A 277 -15.20 19.31 -27.19
C ALA A 277 -14.99 20.78 -27.59
N VAL A 278 -14.75 21.04 -28.88
CA VAL A 278 -14.56 22.40 -29.40
C VAL A 278 -15.85 23.22 -29.23
N ALA A 279 -17.00 22.62 -29.53
CA ALA A 279 -18.29 23.29 -29.40
C ALA A 279 -18.72 23.57 -27.95
N SER A 280 -18.18 22.85 -26.96
CA SER A 280 -18.47 23.00 -25.53
C SER A 280 -17.41 23.82 -24.77
N LEU A 281 -16.24 24.07 -25.37
CA LEU A 281 -15.19 24.89 -24.77
C LEU A 281 -15.64 26.36 -24.68
N ARG A 282 -15.43 26.99 -23.53
CA ARG A 282 -15.79 28.40 -23.32
C ARG A 282 -14.63 29.16 -22.69
N GLU A 283 -14.45 30.41 -23.11
CA GLU A 283 -13.57 31.35 -22.44
C GLU A 283 -14.28 31.89 -21.19
N VAL A 284 -13.57 31.90 -20.06
CA VAL A 284 -14.09 32.42 -18.79
C VAL A 284 -13.79 33.91 -18.74
N LYS A 285 -14.82 34.73 -18.51
CA LYS A 285 -14.64 36.18 -18.35
C LYS A 285 -13.95 36.45 -17.02
N ILE A 286 -12.78 37.10 -17.08
CA ILE A 286 -11.97 37.43 -15.90
C ILE A 286 -12.28 38.86 -15.45
N PRO A 287 -12.81 39.07 -14.23
CA PRO A 287 -12.96 40.39 -13.63
C PRO A 287 -11.59 41.05 -13.37
N ALA A 288 -11.59 42.38 -13.26
CA ALA A 288 -10.36 43.14 -12.97
C ALA A 288 -9.79 42.89 -11.56
N GLN A 289 -10.60 42.34 -10.65
CA GLN A 289 -10.23 42.09 -9.26
C GLN A 289 -10.71 40.71 -8.81
N VAL A 290 -10.00 40.16 -7.83
CA VAL A 290 -10.37 38.92 -7.15
C VAL A 290 -11.68 39.10 -6.40
N THR A 291 -12.64 38.19 -6.61
CA THR A 291 -13.97 38.23 -5.96
C THR A 291 -14.15 37.15 -4.89
N ALA A 292 -13.34 36.08 -4.92
CA ALA A 292 -13.48 34.97 -3.99
C ALA A 292 -13.04 35.33 -2.56
N SER A 293 -13.91 35.04 -1.60
CA SER A 293 -13.57 35.03 -0.17
C SER A 293 -13.00 33.68 0.28
N ARG A 294 -13.41 32.59 -0.38
CA ARG A 294 -12.96 31.21 -0.10
C ARG A 294 -11.50 31.03 -0.51
N ARG A 295 -10.67 30.57 0.43
CA ARG A 295 -9.27 30.23 0.18
C ARG A 295 -9.08 28.75 -0.12
N ARG A 296 -7.96 28.41 -0.76
CA ARG A 296 -7.47 27.04 -0.89
C ARG A 296 -7.35 26.42 0.52
N GLY A 297 -7.82 25.19 0.67
CA GLY A 297 -7.77 24.50 1.96
C GLY A 297 -6.36 24.06 2.31
N SER A 298 -6.08 23.91 3.61
CA SER A 298 -4.90 23.15 4.03
C SER A 298 -5.03 21.70 3.56
N LEU A 299 -3.92 21.10 3.13
CA LEU A 299 -3.90 19.69 2.71
C LEU A 299 -4.16 18.72 3.87
N VAL A 300 -3.83 19.14 5.08
CA VAL A 300 -4.08 18.40 6.32
C VAL A 300 -4.83 19.30 7.33
N PRO A 301 -5.75 18.75 8.14
CA PRO A 301 -6.45 19.51 9.17
C PRO A 301 -5.50 20.10 10.23
N PRO A 302 -5.87 21.23 10.90
CA PRO A 302 -5.04 21.84 11.96
C PRO A 302 -4.74 20.93 13.16
N GLY A 303 -5.56 19.91 13.40
CA GLY A 303 -5.37 18.92 14.47
C GLY A 303 -4.39 17.79 14.13
N ALA A 304 -3.77 17.79 12.95
CA ALA A 304 -2.78 16.78 12.58
C ALA A 304 -1.49 16.90 13.43
N PRO A 305 -0.74 15.81 13.68
CA PRO A 305 0.54 15.88 14.40
C PRO A 305 1.55 16.82 13.74
N GLU A 306 2.49 17.35 14.52
CA GLU A 306 3.50 18.31 14.04
C GLU A 306 4.28 17.78 12.83
N PHE A 307 4.76 16.53 12.88
CA PHE A 307 5.44 15.91 11.76
C PHE A 307 4.56 15.86 10.50
N VAL A 308 3.26 15.59 10.67
CA VAL A 308 2.31 15.59 9.54
C VAL A 308 2.14 16.99 8.96
N GLN A 309 2.05 18.01 9.80
CA GLN A 309 1.90 19.41 9.36
C GLN A 309 3.16 19.95 8.68
N LYS A 310 4.34 19.71 9.28
CA LYS A 310 5.61 20.31 8.84
C LYS A 310 6.31 19.52 7.73
N VAL A 311 6.16 18.20 7.70
CA VAL A 311 6.87 17.31 6.76
C VAL A 311 5.89 16.69 5.76
N THR A 312 4.96 15.85 6.23
CA THR A 312 4.05 15.10 5.35
C THR A 312 3.23 16.02 4.44
N ALA A 313 2.65 17.09 4.97
CA ALA A 313 1.82 18.01 4.20
C ALA A 313 2.61 18.76 3.12
N ARG A 314 3.89 19.09 3.37
CA ARG A 314 4.79 19.72 2.39
C ARG A 314 5.12 18.76 1.26
N ILE A 315 5.41 17.49 1.57
CA ILE A 315 5.62 16.46 0.55
C ILE A 315 4.34 16.28 -0.28
N MET A 316 3.17 16.16 0.37
CA MET A 316 1.88 16.07 -0.32
C MET A 316 1.58 17.29 -1.20
N ALA A 317 2.05 18.49 -0.83
CA ALA A 317 1.89 19.71 -1.62
C ALA A 317 2.80 19.78 -2.86
N GLY A 318 3.70 18.81 -3.06
CA GLY A 318 4.75 18.88 -4.08
C GLY A 318 5.94 19.73 -3.66
N GLU A 319 6.00 20.17 -2.41
CA GLU A 319 7.05 21.03 -1.85
C GLU A 319 8.12 20.24 -1.08
N GLY A 320 8.11 18.90 -1.17
CA GLY A 320 9.07 18.04 -0.47
C GLY A 320 10.54 18.33 -0.82
N ASN A 321 10.80 18.89 -2.00
CA ASN A 321 12.14 19.32 -2.39
C ASN A 321 12.71 20.49 -1.57
N ARG A 322 11.84 21.22 -0.86
CA ARG A 322 12.19 22.36 0.01
C ARG A 322 12.37 21.96 1.47
N LEU A 323 12.23 20.68 1.80
CA LEU A 323 12.50 20.19 3.14
C LEU A 323 14.02 20.05 3.33
N PRO A 324 14.59 20.60 4.41
CA PRO A 324 16.00 20.44 4.70
C PRO A 324 16.29 19.01 5.21
N VAL A 325 17.57 18.64 5.24
CA VAL A 325 18.02 17.33 5.73
C VAL A 325 17.55 17.07 7.17
N SER A 326 17.60 18.08 8.04
CA SER A 326 17.17 17.96 9.45
C SER A 326 15.68 17.64 9.64
N ALA A 327 14.85 17.82 8.60
CA ALA A 327 13.42 17.54 8.68
C ALA A 327 13.09 16.05 8.51
N LEU A 328 14.04 15.24 8.04
CA LEU A 328 13.83 13.82 7.75
C LEU A 328 14.47 12.93 8.84
N PRO A 329 13.82 11.81 9.22
CA PRO A 329 14.41 10.82 10.12
C PRO A 329 15.69 10.19 9.53
N GLU A 330 16.72 10.00 10.36
CA GLU A 330 18.04 9.51 9.91
C GLU A 330 18.05 8.05 9.44
N ASP A 331 17.14 7.23 9.96
CA ASP A 331 16.98 5.80 9.67
C ASP A 331 15.80 5.51 8.72
N GLY A 332 15.09 6.55 8.28
CA GLY A 332 13.90 6.43 7.43
C GLY A 332 12.65 5.90 8.13
N VAL A 333 12.63 5.77 9.47
CA VAL A 333 11.44 5.38 10.22
C VAL A 333 10.38 6.47 10.12
N TRP A 334 9.18 6.10 9.68
CA TRP A 334 8.10 7.05 9.43
C TRP A 334 6.93 6.85 10.41
N PRO A 335 6.22 7.91 10.81
CA PRO A 335 5.00 7.76 11.59
C PRO A 335 3.94 6.91 10.88
N THR A 336 3.26 6.09 11.67
CA THR A 336 2.12 5.30 11.20
C THR A 336 0.82 6.13 11.24
N HIS A 337 -0.27 5.61 10.69
CA HIS A 337 -1.63 6.17 10.78
C HIS A 337 -1.76 7.58 10.18
N THR A 338 -1.05 7.85 9.08
CA THR A 338 -0.99 9.20 8.49
C THR A 338 -1.94 9.41 7.31
N THR A 339 -2.43 8.37 6.65
CA THR A 339 -3.43 8.50 5.55
C THR A 339 -4.74 9.13 6.01
N ARG A 340 -5.12 9.00 7.28
CA ARG A 340 -6.32 9.63 7.85
C ARG A 340 -6.37 11.14 7.67
N TRP A 341 -5.20 11.79 7.55
CA TRP A 341 -5.06 13.23 7.38
C TRP A 341 -5.09 13.64 5.91
N GLU A 342 -4.99 12.69 4.97
CA GLU A 342 -4.83 12.96 3.55
C GLU A 342 -6.09 13.48 2.89
N LYS A 343 -7.28 12.98 3.29
CA LYS A 343 -8.61 13.41 2.81
C LYS A 343 -8.62 13.72 1.31
N ARG A 344 -8.30 12.70 0.51
CA ARG A 344 -7.91 12.83 -0.91
C ARG A 344 -8.96 13.56 -1.76
N ASN A 345 -10.23 13.34 -1.45
CA ASN A 345 -11.39 13.92 -2.10
C ASN A 345 -11.36 13.78 -3.64
N ILE A 346 -11.26 12.55 -4.12
CA ILE A 346 -11.10 12.23 -5.55
C ILE A 346 -12.34 11.60 -6.19
N ALA A 347 -13.31 11.16 -5.40
CA ALA A 347 -14.50 10.50 -5.93
C ALA A 347 -15.50 11.49 -6.53
N LEU A 348 -15.95 11.25 -7.76
CA LEU A 348 -17.05 12.04 -8.35
C LEU A 348 -18.40 11.71 -7.69
N GLU A 349 -18.59 10.43 -7.37
CA GLU A 349 -19.78 9.90 -6.71
C GLU A 349 -19.38 9.09 -5.48
N VAL A 350 -20.22 9.12 -4.45
CA VAL A 350 -20.03 8.40 -3.18
C VAL A 350 -21.26 7.59 -2.82
N PRO A 351 -21.10 6.48 -2.07
CA PRO A 351 -22.23 5.67 -1.67
C PRO A 351 -23.07 6.38 -0.59
N VAL A 352 -24.39 6.40 -0.76
CA VAL A 352 -25.37 6.97 0.18
C VAL A 352 -26.21 5.86 0.79
N TRP A 353 -26.23 5.80 2.12
CA TRP A 353 -26.97 4.78 2.87
C TRP A 353 -28.48 5.11 2.97
N GLY A 354 -29.29 4.13 2.57
CA GLY A 354 -30.75 4.05 2.74
C GLY A 354 -31.10 3.03 3.84
N PRO A 355 -31.38 3.48 5.07
CA PRO A 355 -31.53 2.60 6.23
C PRO A 355 -32.70 1.60 6.13
N GLU A 356 -33.76 1.95 5.40
CA GLU A 356 -35.00 1.20 5.26
C GLU A 356 -34.83 -0.17 4.58
N LEU A 357 -33.85 -0.29 3.67
CA LEU A 357 -33.52 -1.54 2.99
C LEU A 357 -32.34 -2.28 3.63
N CYS A 358 -31.73 -1.71 4.68
CA CYS A 358 -30.48 -2.21 5.23
C CYS A 358 -30.69 -3.48 6.07
N LEU A 359 -29.97 -4.54 5.72
CA LEU A 359 -29.99 -5.81 6.45
C LEU A 359 -28.98 -5.86 7.63
N GLN A 360 -28.19 -4.81 7.84
CA GLN A 360 -27.17 -4.71 8.90
C GLN A 360 -26.15 -5.86 8.89
N CYS A 361 -25.73 -6.28 7.69
CA CYS A 361 -24.84 -7.42 7.48
C CYS A 361 -23.34 -7.11 7.53
N GLY A 362 -22.95 -5.83 7.51
CA GLY A 362 -21.54 -5.40 7.50
C GLY A 362 -20.80 -5.60 6.16
N LYS A 363 -21.40 -6.22 5.13
CA LYS A 363 -20.72 -6.53 3.87
C LYS A 363 -20.16 -5.30 3.14
N CYS A 364 -20.85 -4.16 3.19
CA CYS A 364 -20.35 -2.92 2.59
C CYS A 364 -19.01 -2.49 3.19
N SER A 365 -18.81 -2.65 4.50
CA SER A 365 -17.54 -2.42 5.20
C SER A 365 -16.52 -3.53 4.91
N PHE A 366 -16.96 -4.78 4.92
CA PHE A 366 -16.10 -5.95 4.67
C PHE A 366 -15.38 -5.84 3.32
N HIS A 367 -16.14 -5.49 2.28
CA HIS A 367 -15.69 -5.40 0.89
C HIS A 367 -15.10 -4.04 0.50
N CYS A 368 -15.10 -3.06 1.41
CA CYS A 368 -14.50 -1.75 1.10
C CYS A 368 -12.98 -1.86 1.04
N PRO A 369 -12.34 -1.59 -0.12
CA PRO A 369 -10.90 -1.68 -0.26
C PRO A 369 -10.15 -0.52 0.42
N HIS A 370 -10.86 0.50 0.91
CA HIS A 370 -10.24 1.69 1.51
C HIS A 370 -10.67 1.96 2.95
N ALA A 371 -11.46 1.07 3.56
CA ALA A 371 -12.10 1.31 4.86
C ALA A 371 -12.89 2.64 4.92
N ALA A 372 -13.35 3.13 3.76
CA ALA A 372 -14.07 4.39 3.60
C ALA A 372 -15.57 4.27 3.87
N ILE A 373 -16.06 3.07 4.17
CA ILE A 373 -17.42 2.84 4.68
C ILE A 373 -17.31 1.88 5.86
N ARG A 374 -17.88 2.27 7.00
CA ARG A 374 -17.76 1.55 8.27
C ARG A 374 -19.11 1.41 8.93
N THR A 375 -19.18 0.51 9.90
CA THR A 375 -20.39 0.22 10.67
C THR A 375 -20.09 0.22 12.15
N LYS A 376 -20.98 0.79 12.96
CA LYS A 376 -20.91 0.73 14.42
C LYS A 376 -22.24 0.28 15.00
N VAL A 377 -22.14 -0.38 16.15
CA VAL A 377 -23.25 -0.65 17.06
C VAL A 377 -22.94 -0.02 18.40
N TYR A 378 -23.88 0.72 18.97
CA TYR A 378 -23.62 1.55 20.15
C TYR A 378 -24.92 1.87 20.90
N ASP A 379 -24.81 2.28 22.16
CA ASP A 379 -25.97 2.59 22.99
C ASP A 379 -26.62 3.93 22.57
N PRO A 380 -27.96 4.06 22.62
CA PRO A 380 -28.67 5.24 22.10
C PRO A 380 -28.22 6.59 22.69
N GLU A 381 -27.70 6.59 23.91
CA GLU A 381 -27.22 7.78 24.63
C GLU A 381 -26.05 8.45 23.90
N LEU A 382 -25.27 7.68 23.13
CA LEU A 382 -24.15 8.18 22.33
C LEU A 382 -24.61 8.95 21.09
N LEU A 383 -25.92 9.06 20.83
CA LEU A 383 -26.49 9.97 19.82
C LEU A 383 -26.64 11.41 20.32
N ALA A 384 -26.33 11.69 21.59
CA ALA A 384 -26.35 13.06 22.11
C ALA A 384 -25.41 13.95 21.27
N GLY A 385 -25.95 15.04 20.72
CA GLY A 385 -25.19 15.97 19.87
C GLY A 385 -24.93 15.48 18.44
N ALA A 386 -25.59 14.40 17.99
CA ALA A 386 -25.51 13.96 16.60
C ALA A 386 -25.96 15.08 15.65
N PRO A 387 -25.26 15.29 14.52
CA PRO A 387 -25.72 16.23 13.49
C PRO A 387 -27.15 15.88 13.03
N PRO A 388 -27.98 16.86 12.63
CA PRO A 388 -29.38 16.61 12.23
C PRO A 388 -29.55 15.61 11.09
N THR A 389 -28.48 15.40 10.31
CA THR A 389 -28.45 14.55 9.13
C THR A 389 -27.80 13.18 9.40
N PHE A 390 -27.32 12.95 10.63
CA PHE A 390 -26.71 11.70 11.03
C PHE A 390 -27.76 10.60 11.15
N LYS A 391 -27.61 9.55 10.34
CA LYS A 391 -28.58 8.46 10.26
C LYS A 391 -28.25 7.37 11.27
N SER A 392 -29.27 6.85 11.94
CA SER A 392 -29.19 5.66 12.78
C SER A 392 -30.50 4.86 12.72
N VAL A 393 -30.43 3.55 12.98
CA VAL A 393 -31.60 2.66 13.11
C VAL A 393 -31.39 1.70 14.28
N ASP A 394 -32.45 1.04 14.75
CA ASP A 394 -32.32 0.02 15.79
C ASP A 394 -31.48 -1.16 15.29
N ALA A 395 -30.54 -1.61 16.12
CA ALA A 395 -29.69 -2.74 15.81
C ALA A 395 -30.49 -4.06 15.82
N ARG A 396 -30.24 -4.90 14.82
CA ARG A 396 -30.85 -6.23 14.66
C ARG A 396 -29.92 -7.29 15.24
N GLY A 397 -30.50 -8.26 15.96
CA GLY A 397 -29.78 -9.33 16.66
C GLY A 397 -30.09 -9.30 18.16
N ARG A 398 -30.24 -10.45 18.80
CA ARG A 398 -30.61 -10.53 20.23
C ARG A 398 -29.53 -9.93 21.11
N GLU A 399 -28.28 -10.12 20.72
CA GLU A 399 -27.07 -9.61 21.37
C GLU A 399 -26.91 -8.08 21.28
N TYR A 400 -27.68 -7.42 20.41
CA TYR A 400 -27.66 -5.96 20.22
C TYR A 400 -29.00 -5.29 20.57
N ALA A 401 -29.87 -5.98 21.31
CA ALA A 401 -31.16 -5.44 21.71
C ALA A 401 -30.99 -4.10 22.46
N GLY A 402 -31.79 -3.10 22.09
CA GLY A 402 -31.72 -1.74 22.66
C GLY A 402 -30.62 -0.84 22.07
N LYS A 403 -29.71 -1.37 21.24
CA LYS A 403 -28.63 -0.60 20.63
C LYS A 403 -29.03 0.03 19.28
N LYS A 404 -28.24 0.99 18.83
CA LYS A 404 -28.34 1.64 17.51
C LYS A 404 -27.27 1.12 16.56
N TRP A 405 -27.59 1.14 15.27
CA TRP A 405 -26.73 0.77 14.16
C TRP A 405 -26.61 1.93 13.17
N THR A 406 -25.38 2.23 12.75
CA THR A 406 -25.10 3.20 11.69
C THR A 406 -24.14 2.61 10.67
N VAL A 407 -24.39 2.91 9.39
CA VAL A 407 -23.42 2.78 8.30
C VAL A 407 -23.00 4.19 7.90
N GLN A 408 -21.72 4.53 8.04
CA GLN A 408 -21.21 5.87 7.72
C GLN A 408 -20.07 5.79 6.71
N VAL A 409 -20.04 6.78 5.81
CA VAL A 409 -19.05 6.90 4.73
C VAL A 409 -18.09 8.04 5.03
N ALA A 410 -16.80 7.75 4.89
CA ALA A 410 -15.72 8.73 4.83
C ALA A 410 -15.69 9.33 3.42
N VAL A 411 -16.55 10.32 3.15
CA VAL A 411 -16.75 10.83 1.77
C VAL A 411 -15.47 11.38 1.12
N GLU A 412 -14.58 11.98 1.92
CA GLU A 412 -13.31 12.52 1.43
C GLU A 412 -12.22 11.44 1.22
N ASP A 413 -12.40 10.23 1.75
CA ASP A 413 -11.48 9.10 1.57
C ASP A 413 -12.05 8.02 0.63
N CYS A 414 -13.32 8.14 0.25
CA CYS A 414 -13.95 7.27 -0.73
C CYS A 414 -13.31 7.49 -2.10
N THR A 415 -13.09 6.40 -2.84
CA THR A 415 -12.59 6.44 -4.22
C THR A 415 -13.70 6.25 -5.26
N GLY A 416 -14.97 6.18 -4.84
CA GLY A 416 -16.11 6.02 -5.74
C GLY A 416 -16.16 4.69 -6.50
N CYS A 417 -15.51 3.63 -6.01
CA CYS A 417 -15.38 2.37 -6.76
C CYS A 417 -16.66 1.55 -6.93
N GLY A 418 -17.74 1.87 -6.20
CA GLY A 418 -19.01 1.14 -6.30
C GLY A 418 -19.05 -0.27 -5.69
N ALA A 419 -17.93 -0.85 -5.27
CA ALA A 419 -17.88 -2.25 -4.80
C ALA A 419 -18.84 -2.54 -3.62
N CYS A 420 -19.00 -1.58 -2.70
CA CYS A 420 -19.95 -1.69 -1.58
C CYS A 420 -21.43 -1.68 -2.02
N VAL A 421 -21.74 -0.99 -3.12
CA VAL A 421 -23.07 -0.97 -3.74
C VAL A 421 -23.31 -2.28 -4.49
N GLU A 422 -22.30 -2.78 -5.22
CA GLU A 422 -22.42 -4.03 -5.97
C GLU A 422 -22.70 -5.23 -5.06
N ILE A 423 -21.97 -5.36 -3.96
CA ILE A 423 -22.12 -6.48 -3.02
C ILE A 423 -23.37 -6.37 -2.12
N CYS A 424 -24.07 -5.24 -2.13
CA CYS A 424 -25.17 -5.01 -1.19
C CYS A 424 -26.35 -5.96 -1.43
N PRO A 425 -26.73 -6.80 -0.44
CA PRO A 425 -27.85 -7.72 -0.57
C PRO A 425 -29.22 -7.06 -0.27
N GLY A 426 -29.23 -5.88 0.36
CA GLY A 426 -30.46 -5.16 0.65
C GLY A 426 -30.99 -4.49 -0.62
N ARG A 427 -32.09 -4.99 -1.17
CA ARG A 427 -32.70 -4.50 -2.41
C ARG A 427 -34.17 -4.16 -2.19
N ASP A 428 -34.64 -3.13 -2.88
CA ASP A 428 -36.06 -2.83 -2.97
C ASP A 428 -36.76 -3.90 -3.81
N LYS A 429 -37.85 -4.48 -3.29
CA LYS A 429 -38.62 -5.51 -4.00
C LYS A 429 -39.39 -4.92 -5.19
N SER A 430 -39.76 -3.64 -5.12
CA SER A 430 -40.53 -2.95 -6.15
C SER A 430 -39.64 -2.33 -7.24
N GLN A 431 -38.41 -1.95 -6.88
CA GLN A 431 -37.43 -1.36 -7.80
C GLN A 431 -36.07 -2.06 -7.63
N PRO A 432 -35.82 -3.21 -8.29
CA PRO A 432 -34.62 -4.03 -8.05
C PRO A 432 -33.27 -3.31 -8.25
N GLY A 433 -33.25 -2.21 -9.00
CA GLY A 433 -32.08 -1.34 -9.17
C GLY A 433 -31.76 -0.47 -7.94
N ARG A 434 -32.72 -0.23 -7.05
CA ARG A 434 -32.53 0.50 -5.80
C ARG A 434 -32.07 -0.46 -4.70
N LYS A 435 -30.87 -0.21 -4.17
CA LYS A 435 -30.28 -0.98 -3.06
C LYS A 435 -30.31 -0.18 -1.76
N ALA A 436 -29.94 -0.80 -0.64
CA ALA A 436 -29.77 -0.11 0.66
C ALA A 436 -28.60 0.88 0.66
N ILE A 437 -27.77 0.86 -0.37
CA ILE A 437 -26.71 1.83 -0.59
C ILE A 437 -26.55 2.05 -2.09
N ASN A 438 -26.50 3.30 -2.54
CA ASN A 438 -26.45 3.66 -3.97
C ASN A 438 -25.44 4.79 -4.19
N MET A 439 -24.84 4.87 -5.38
CA MET A 439 -23.93 5.97 -5.71
C MET A 439 -24.71 7.27 -5.95
N ALA A 440 -24.18 8.40 -5.48
CA ALA A 440 -24.71 9.74 -5.73
C ALA A 440 -23.58 10.76 -5.91
N PHE A 441 -23.86 11.84 -6.65
CA PHE A 441 -22.91 12.93 -6.88
C PHE A 441 -22.44 13.55 -5.56
N GLN A 442 -21.12 13.65 -5.38
CA GLN A 442 -20.52 13.99 -4.08
C GLN A 442 -20.71 15.46 -3.64
N PRO A 443 -20.49 16.49 -4.48
CA PRO A 443 -20.42 17.89 -4.03
C PRO A 443 -21.57 18.40 -3.14
N PRO A 444 -22.87 18.12 -3.40
CA PRO A 444 -23.92 18.58 -2.48
C PRO A 444 -23.95 17.83 -1.14
N LEU A 445 -23.23 16.71 -1.01
CA LEU A 445 -23.25 15.82 0.17
C LEU A 445 -21.98 15.96 1.02
N ARG A 446 -20.88 16.45 0.45
CA ARG A 446 -19.53 16.36 1.03
C ARG A 446 -19.46 16.96 2.44
N GLU A 447 -19.86 18.23 2.58
CA GLU A 447 -19.72 18.98 3.83
C GLU A 447 -20.52 18.33 4.96
N GLN A 448 -21.77 17.96 4.67
CA GLN A 448 -22.66 17.28 5.61
C GLN A 448 -22.10 15.91 6.03
N GLU A 449 -21.71 15.08 5.06
CA GLU A 449 -21.23 13.73 5.35
C GLU A 449 -19.85 13.73 6.01
N ARG A 450 -19.03 14.76 5.82
CA ARG A 450 -17.80 14.99 6.58
C ARG A 450 -18.12 15.20 8.06
N GLU A 451 -19.11 16.04 8.39
CA GLU A 451 -19.54 16.26 9.78
C GLU A 451 -20.12 14.98 10.40
N ASN A 452 -20.96 14.25 9.66
CA ASN A 452 -21.48 12.95 10.08
C ASN A 452 -20.36 11.94 10.33
N TYR A 453 -19.31 11.93 9.49
CA TYR A 453 -18.18 11.04 9.67
C TYR A 453 -17.33 11.41 10.88
N LEU A 454 -17.09 12.70 11.14
CA LEU A 454 -16.39 13.15 12.34
C LEU A 454 -17.15 12.75 13.62
N PHE A 455 -18.48 12.91 13.63
CA PHE A 455 -19.32 12.43 14.73
C PHE A 455 -19.22 10.90 14.88
N PHE A 456 -19.33 10.14 13.79
CA PHE A 456 -19.18 8.68 13.79
C PHE A 456 -17.84 8.22 14.37
N LEU A 457 -16.74 8.92 14.08
CA LEU A 457 -15.42 8.60 14.64
C LEU A 457 -15.36 8.87 16.15
N GLY A 458 -16.14 9.81 16.68
CA GLY A 458 -16.25 10.11 18.11
C GLY A 458 -17.01 9.05 18.93
N ILE A 459 -17.86 8.24 18.29
CA ILE A 459 -18.53 7.11 18.95
C ILE A 459 -17.47 6.02 19.26
N PRO A 460 -17.34 5.52 20.49
CA PRO A 460 -16.38 4.46 20.80
C PRO A 460 -16.69 3.17 20.03
N ASP A 461 -15.64 2.48 19.57
CA ASP A 461 -15.78 1.16 18.98
C ASP A 461 -16.10 0.12 20.08
N PRO A 462 -16.96 -0.89 19.81
CA PRO A 462 -17.18 -1.99 20.72
C PRO A 462 -15.88 -2.69 21.12
N GLU A 463 -15.78 -3.11 22.39
CA GLU A 463 -14.64 -3.88 22.86
C GLU A 463 -14.51 -5.19 22.07
N ARG A 464 -13.29 -5.50 21.61
CA ARG A 464 -13.00 -6.70 20.79
C ARG A 464 -13.48 -7.99 21.45
N SER A 465 -13.32 -8.12 22.77
CA SER A 465 -13.76 -9.29 23.56
C SER A 465 -15.28 -9.42 23.67
N GLN A 466 -16.05 -8.39 23.34
CA GLN A 466 -17.51 -8.39 23.36
C GLN A 466 -18.11 -8.65 21.97
N VAL A 467 -17.28 -8.81 20.94
CA VAL A 467 -17.72 -8.98 19.55
C VAL A 467 -17.40 -10.37 19.03
N ARG A 468 -18.35 -10.93 18.30
CA ARG A 468 -18.23 -12.19 17.53
C ARG A 468 -17.32 -12.02 16.29
N LEU A 469 -16.00 -11.96 16.50
CA LEU A 469 -15.03 -11.79 15.39
C LEU A 469 -15.02 -12.97 14.39
N ASP A 470 -15.55 -14.13 14.78
CA ASP A 470 -15.79 -15.31 13.96
C ASP A 470 -16.92 -15.13 12.92
N THR A 471 -17.60 -13.98 12.91
CA THR A 471 -18.65 -13.66 11.95
C THR A 471 -18.29 -12.48 11.06
N VAL A 472 -18.79 -12.48 9.82
CA VAL A 472 -18.62 -11.36 8.88
C VAL A 472 -19.11 -10.06 9.51
N LYS A 473 -20.31 -10.07 10.12
CA LYS A 473 -20.88 -8.89 10.79
C LYS A 473 -19.98 -8.41 11.93
N GLY A 474 -19.58 -9.31 12.84
CA GLY A 474 -18.77 -8.95 14.01
C GLY A 474 -17.36 -8.47 13.65
N SER A 475 -16.71 -9.08 12.66
CA SER A 475 -15.40 -8.60 12.16
C SER A 475 -15.43 -7.14 11.68
N GLN A 476 -16.60 -6.62 11.30
CA GLN A 476 -16.80 -5.26 10.80
C GLN A 476 -17.31 -4.27 11.86
N LEU A 477 -17.49 -4.73 13.10
CA LEU A 477 -17.82 -3.87 14.24
C LEU A 477 -16.58 -3.36 14.96
N VAL A 478 -15.40 -3.92 14.69
CA VAL A 478 -14.12 -3.44 15.23
C VAL A 478 -13.42 -2.53 14.23
N SER A 479 -12.62 -1.60 14.75
CA SER A 479 -11.88 -0.63 13.95
C SER A 479 -10.93 -1.34 12.97
N PRO A 480 -10.95 -0.97 11.67
CA PRO A 480 -9.91 -1.41 10.75
C PRO A 480 -8.60 -0.69 11.08
N LEU A 481 -7.51 -1.45 11.25
CA LEU A 481 -6.16 -0.88 11.45
C LEU A 481 -5.35 -0.79 10.15
N PHE A 482 -6.06 -0.75 9.03
CA PHE A 482 -5.54 -0.47 7.69
C PHE A 482 -6.58 0.35 6.93
N GLU A 483 -6.35 1.65 6.83
CA GLU A 483 -7.35 2.62 6.34
C GLU A 483 -6.80 3.59 5.30
N TYR A 484 -7.65 3.87 4.31
CA TYR A 484 -7.42 4.80 3.20
C TYR A 484 -6.07 4.60 2.45
N PRO A 485 -5.67 3.36 2.13
CA PRO A 485 -4.44 3.09 1.38
C PRO A 485 -4.45 3.77 0.00
N GLY A 486 -3.26 4.06 -0.51
CA GLY A 486 -3.03 4.62 -1.85
C GLY A 486 -3.34 3.66 -3.02
N ALA A 487 -4.19 2.66 -2.82
CA ALA A 487 -4.53 1.63 -3.80
C ALA A 487 -5.56 2.12 -4.82
N CYS A 488 -5.67 1.41 -5.96
CA CYS A 488 -6.66 1.68 -6.99
C CYS A 488 -8.10 1.62 -6.48
N ALA A 489 -9.00 2.38 -7.09
CA ALA A 489 -10.44 2.27 -6.84
C ALA A 489 -10.91 0.84 -7.14
N GLY A 490 -11.47 0.18 -6.11
CA GLY A 490 -11.90 -1.21 -6.24
C GLY A 490 -10.76 -2.23 -6.18
N CYS A 491 -9.60 -1.91 -5.58
CA CYS A 491 -8.48 -2.85 -5.48
C CYS A 491 -8.89 -4.17 -4.79
N GLY A 492 -8.54 -5.31 -5.40
CA GLY A 492 -8.87 -6.63 -4.85
C GLY A 492 -7.92 -7.13 -3.76
N GLU A 493 -6.86 -6.40 -3.42
CA GLU A 493 -5.87 -6.82 -2.41
C GLU A 493 -6.20 -6.29 -1.00
N THR A 494 -6.55 -5.01 -0.90
CA THR A 494 -6.57 -4.27 0.37
C THR A 494 -7.66 -4.71 1.34
N ALA A 495 -8.79 -5.26 0.84
CA ALA A 495 -9.85 -5.79 1.70
C ALA A 495 -9.38 -6.99 2.55
N TYR A 496 -8.44 -7.80 2.04
CA TYR A 496 -7.83 -8.90 2.79
C TYR A 496 -6.90 -8.39 3.90
N ILE A 497 -6.08 -7.37 3.62
CA ILE A 497 -5.21 -6.74 4.63
C ILE A 497 -6.07 -6.04 5.70
N LYS A 498 -7.12 -5.31 5.29
CA LYS A 498 -8.08 -4.71 6.22
C LYS A 498 -8.67 -5.77 7.14
N LEU A 499 -9.13 -6.90 6.60
CA LEU A 499 -9.64 -8.02 7.40
C LEU A 499 -8.57 -8.54 8.38
N LEU A 500 -7.35 -8.80 7.91
CA LEU A 500 -6.24 -9.23 8.76
C LEU A 500 -6.04 -8.29 9.95
N THR A 501 -5.99 -6.98 9.69
CA THR A 501 -5.79 -5.99 10.76
C THR A 501 -6.97 -5.90 11.73
N GLN A 502 -8.20 -6.17 11.27
CA GLN A 502 -9.35 -6.27 12.17
C GLN A 502 -9.28 -7.50 13.07
N LEU A 503 -8.68 -8.59 12.59
CA LEU A 503 -8.55 -9.84 13.35
C LEU A 503 -7.39 -9.80 14.35
N VAL A 504 -6.23 -9.26 14.00
CA VAL A 504 -5.02 -9.35 14.85
C VAL A 504 -4.15 -8.09 14.88
N GLY A 505 -4.63 -6.97 14.32
CA GLY A 505 -3.79 -5.80 14.06
C GLY A 505 -3.14 -5.14 15.28
N ASP A 506 -3.71 -5.32 16.47
CA ASP A 506 -3.19 -4.81 17.75
C ASP A 506 -1.98 -5.59 18.30
N ARG A 507 -1.56 -6.65 17.61
CA ARG A 507 -0.40 -7.49 17.93
C ARG A 507 0.33 -8.01 16.68
N LEU A 508 0.16 -7.34 15.55
CA LEU A 508 0.62 -7.76 14.23
C LEU A 508 2.00 -7.20 13.90
N LEU A 509 2.90 -8.06 13.43
CA LEU A 509 4.19 -7.71 12.83
C LEU A 509 4.18 -8.13 11.36
N ILE A 510 4.49 -7.22 10.45
CA ILE A 510 4.42 -7.44 9.01
C ILE A 510 5.82 -7.29 8.39
N GLY A 511 6.26 -8.35 7.71
CA GLY A 511 7.28 -8.26 6.67
C GLY A 511 6.63 -8.28 5.29
N ASN A 512 6.67 -7.15 4.59
CA ASN A 512 5.97 -6.99 3.32
C ASN A 512 6.94 -7.05 2.15
N ALA A 513 6.68 -7.92 1.17
CA ALA A 513 7.44 -7.97 -0.07
C ALA A 513 7.21 -6.70 -0.90
N THR A 514 8.22 -6.30 -1.65
CA THR A 514 8.08 -5.19 -2.61
C THR A 514 7.04 -5.54 -3.68
N GLY A 515 6.08 -4.65 -3.91
CA GLY A 515 4.98 -4.86 -4.85
C GLY A 515 3.84 -3.90 -4.60
N CYS A 516 2.64 -4.18 -5.13
CA CYS A 516 1.47 -3.32 -4.86
C CYS A 516 1.27 -3.07 -3.37
N SER A 517 1.40 -4.12 -2.56
CA SER A 517 1.19 -4.09 -1.12
C SER A 517 2.15 -3.20 -0.38
N SER A 518 3.42 -3.12 -0.80
CA SER A 518 4.35 -2.14 -0.23
C SER A 518 4.09 -0.73 -0.72
N ILE A 519 3.68 -0.56 -1.98
CA ILE A 519 3.36 0.75 -2.54
C ILE A 519 2.14 1.38 -1.87
N TYR A 520 0.99 0.70 -1.82
CA TYR A 520 -0.15 1.30 -1.14
C TYR A 520 -0.06 1.20 0.40
N GLY A 521 0.85 0.38 0.93
CA GLY A 521 1.03 0.09 2.36
C GLY A 521 2.11 0.94 3.05
N GLY A 522 3.06 1.51 2.30
CA GLY A 522 4.19 2.24 2.88
C GLY A 522 4.87 3.24 1.95
N ASN A 523 4.22 3.64 0.85
CA ASN A 523 4.75 4.69 0.00
C ASN A 523 4.55 6.07 0.64
N LEU A 524 5.66 6.65 1.09
CA LEU A 524 5.72 7.94 1.74
C LEU A 524 5.12 9.05 0.84
N PRO A 525 4.48 10.08 1.43
CA PRO A 525 4.60 10.48 2.83
C PRO A 525 3.47 9.98 3.75
N THR A 526 2.55 9.14 3.26
CA THR A 526 1.43 8.62 4.05
C THR A 526 1.41 7.11 4.17
N THR A 527 1.00 6.62 5.34
CA THR A 527 0.97 5.21 5.75
C THR A 527 -0.44 4.86 6.24
N PRO A 528 -1.06 3.77 5.74
CA PRO A 528 -2.44 3.37 6.06
C PRO A 528 -2.59 2.52 7.32
N TYR A 529 -1.50 1.95 7.84
CA TYR A 529 -1.56 1.15 9.06
C TYR A 529 -1.90 2.05 10.23
N ALA A 530 -2.93 1.71 10.99
CA ALA A 530 -3.45 2.54 12.07
C ALA A 530 -3.21 1.90 13.45
N THR A 531 -3.50 2.64 14.50
CA THR A 531 -3.47 2.16 15.88
C THR A 531 -4.87 2.15 16.47
N ASP A 532 -5.11 1.22 17.39
CA ASP A 532 -6.29 1.23 18.25
C ASP A 532 -6.23 2.40 19.26
N ALA A 533 -7.28 2.53 20.08
CA ALA A 533 -7.37 3.57 21.10
C ALA A 533 -6.28 3.49 22.20
N ALA A 534 -5.59 2.35 22.33
CA ALA A 534 -4.48 2.16 23.24
C ALA A 534 -3.10 2.37 22.58
N GLY A 535 -3.07 2.86 21.34
CA GLY A 535 -1.84 3.11 20.58
C GLY A 535 -1.20 1.86 19.98
N ARG A 536 -1.90 0.71 19.96
CA ARG A 536 -1.37 -0.56 19.42
C ARG A 536 -1.82 -0.73 17.98
N GLY A 537 -0.92 -1.14 17.11
CA GLY A 537 -1.24 -1.38 15.71
C GLY A 537 -0.17 -2.20 15.01
N PRO A 538 -0.34 -2.47 13.71
CA PRO A 538 0.62 -3.26 12.96
C PRO A 538 1.98 -2.55 12.89
N ALA A 539 3.05 -3.26 13.26
CA ALA A 539 4.41 -2.84 12.95
C ALA A 539 4.73 -3.32 11.53
N TRP A 540 4.88 -2.38 10.60
CA TRP A 540 5.03 -2.69 9.18
C TRP A 540 6.44 -2.39 8.68
N ASN A 541 6.97 -3.31 7.87
CA ASN A 541 8.31 -3.20 7.28
C ASN A 541 8.27 -3.70 5.83
N ASN A 542 9.10 -3.11 4.98
CA ASN A 542 9.43 -3.64 3.66
C ASN A 542 10.96 -3.70 3.55
N SER A 543 11.48 -4.93 3.52
CA SER A 543 12.90 -5.19 3.26
C SER A 543 13.15 -5.10 1.75
N LEU A 544 13.09 -6.24 1.04
CA LEU A 544 13.25 -6.29 -0.41
C LEU A 544 12.08 -7.03 -1.08
N PHE A 545 12.22 -7.30 -2.39
CA PHE A 545 11.20 -8.01 -3.15
C PHE A 545 11.27 -9.52 -2.89
N GLU A 546 12.48 -10.03 -2.79
CA GLU A 546 12.85 -11.43 -2.77
C GLU A 546 12.78 -12.07 -1.38
N ASP A 547 12.98 -11.28 -0.31
CA ASP A 547 13.34 -11.79 1.02
C ASP A 547 12.21 -11.69 2.07
N ALA A 548 10.98 -11.35 1.69
CA ALA A 548 9.94 -11.04 2.66
C ALA A 548 9.56 -12.22 3.56
N ALA A 549 9.73 -13.47 3.08
CA ALA A 549 9.50 -14.65 3.91
C ALA A 549 10.59 -14.76 4.97
N GLU A 550 11.85 -14.67 4.57
CA GLU A 550 13.05 -14.77 5.40
C GLU A 550 13.13 -13.61 6.41
N PHE A 551 12.80 -12.41 5.98
CA PHE A 551 12.71 -11.23 6.84
C PHE A 551 11.66 -11.46 7.93
N SER A 552 10.46 -11.93 7.56
CA SER A 552 9.40 -12.25 8.51
C SER A 552 9.79 -13.43 9.42
N TYR A 553 10.56 -14.39 8.91
CA TYR A 553 11.14 -15.46 9.71
C TYR A 553 12.12 -14.91 10.76
N GLY A 554 12.97 -13.95 10.40
CA GLY A 554 13.81 -13.21 11.35
C GLY A 554 13.00 -12.49 12.44
N LEU A 555 11.87 -11.88 12.08
CA LEU A 555 10.93 -11.30 13.07
C LEU A 555 10.39 -12.39 14.01
N ARG A 556 9.99 -13.55 13.50
CA ARG A 556 9.51 -14.68 14.30
C ARG A 556 10.57 -15.18 15.28
N LEU A 557 11.81 -15.38 14.82
CA LEU A 557 12.92 -15.78 15.68
C LEU A 557 13.18 -14.75 16.79
N THR A 558 13.08 -13.46 16.46
CA THR A 558 13.24 -12.37 17.43
C THR A 558 12.13 -12.39 18.47
N VAL A 559 10.86 -12.54 18.06
CA VAL A 559 9.73 -12.65 18.99
C VAL A 559 9.90 -13.86 19.91
N ASP A 560 10.30 -15.02 19.37
CA ASP A 560 10.54 -16.22 20.16
C ASP A 560 11.60 -15.98 21.25
N LYS A 561 12.73 -15.38 20.86
CA LYS A 561 13.84 -15.14 21.79
C LYS A 561 13.48 -14.12 22.87
N LEU A 562 12.80 -13.03 22.51
CA LEU A 562 12.39 -12.00 23.47
C LEU A 562 11.28 -12.49 24.41
N ALA A 563 10.38 -13.34 23.92
CA ALA A 563 9.37 -13.99 24.77
C ALA A 563 10.00 -15.00 25.74
N GLU A 564 10.97 -15.80 25.27
CA GLU A 564 11.75 -16.70 26.13
C GLU A 564 12.48 -15.92 27.23
N GLU A 565 13.22 -14.88 26.85
CA GLU A 565 13.92 -14.00 27.80
C GLU A 565 12.96 -13.39 28.82
N ALA A 566 11.80 -12.90 28.38
CA ALA A 566 10.79 -12.34 29.29
C ALA A 566 10.28 -13.38 30.29
N ARG A 567 10.12 -14.65 29.88
CA ARG A 567 9.65 -15.74 30.75
C ARG A 567 10.73 -16.16 31.74
N GLU A 568 11.99 -16.29 31.31
CA GLU A 568 13.14 -16.60 32.18
C GLU A 568 13.34 -15.53 33.24
N LEU A 569 13.31 -14.25 32.84
CA LEU A 569 13.45 -13.12 33.76
C LEU A 569 12.27 -13.02 34.73
N LEU A 570 11.04 -13.29 34.26
CA LEU A 570 9.87 -13.34 35.13
C LEU A 570 9.98 -14.45 36.17
N ASP A 571 10.49 -15.62 35.77
CA ASP A 571 10.71 -16.76 36.67
C ASP A 571 11.75 -16.42 37.77
N GLN A 572 12.84 -15.74 37.39
CA GLN A 572 13.87 -15.27 38.33
C GLN A 572 13.38 -14.18 39.30
N LEU A 573 12.31 -13.46 38.95
CA LEU A 573 11.79 -12.34 39.72
C LEU A 573 10.46 -12.65 40.42
N ARG A 574 10.07 -13.94 40.52
CA ARG A 574 8.82 -14.39 41.18
C ARG A 574 8.64 -13.84 42.59
N ASP A 575 9.72 -13.82 43.39
CA ASP A 575 9.71 -13.32 44.76
C ASP A 575 9.38 -11.83 44.84
N LEU A 576 9.77 -11.07 43.81
CA LEU A 576 9.58 -9.63 43.72
C LEU A 576 8.22 -9.26 43.12
N VAL A 577 7.79 -9.95 42.06
CA VAL A 577 6.53 -9.64 41.37
C VAL A 577 5.33 -10.36 41.96
N GLY A 578 5.55 -11.39 42.78
CA GLY A 578 4.53 -12.24 43.39
C GLY A 578 4.29 -13.54 42.61
N GLU A 579 4.30 -14.66 43.32
CA GLU A 579 4.17 -16.02 42.77
C GLU A 579 2.91 -16.21 41.92
N GLU A 580 1.77 -15.72 42.41
CA GLU A 580 0.48 -15.84 41.72
C GLU A 580 0.48 -15.14 40.36
N LEU A 581 0.95 -13.88 40.31
CA LEU A 581 1.00 -13.11 39.07
C LEU A 581 1.96 -13.74 38.06
N ALA A 582 3.13 -14.19 38.51
CA ALA A 582 4.11 -14.87 37.65
C ALA A 582 3.54 -16.17 37.08
N GLN A 583 2.91 -16.99 37.93
CA GLN A 583 2.29 -18.24 37.49
C GLN A 583 1.16 -18.01 36.48
N GLU A 584 0.30 -17.02 36.72
CA GLU A 584 -0.77 -16.67 35.79
C GLU A 584 -0.26 -16.14 34.44
N LEU A 585 0.81 -15.34 34.44
CA LEU A 585 1.45 -14.83 33.23
C LEU A 585 2.06 -15.96 32.40
N LEU A 586 2.71 -16.92 33.05
CA LEU A 586 3.39 -18.04 32.41
C LEU A 586 2.42 -19.11 31.90
N ALA A 587 1.32 -19.37 32.62
CA ALA A 587 0.34 -20.40 32.25
C ALA A 587 -0.70 -19.95 31.21
N SER A 588 -0.68 -18.68 30.78
CA SER A 588 -1.67 -18.10 29.86
C SER A 588 -1.56 -18.65 28.44
N LYS A 589 -2.67 -19.19 27.90
CA LYS A 589 -2.75 -19.77 26.55
C LYS A 589 -2.92 -18.76 25.42
N GLN A 590 -3.68 -17.67 25.67
CA GLN A 590 -3.87 -16.56 24.73
C GLN A 590 -4.50 -16.98 23.38
N GLU A 591 -5.48 -17.89 23.43
CA GLU A 591 -6.21 -18.41 22.26
C GLU A 591 -7.39 -17.52 21.86
N THR A 592 -7.94 -16.75 22.81
CA THR A 592 -9.11 -15.88 22.59
C THR A 592 -8.79 -14.41 22.88
N GLU A 593 -9.59 -13.49 22.33
CA GLU A 593 -9.49 -12.05 22.62
C GLU A 593 -9.64 -11.75 24.12
N ALA A 594 -10.49 -12.50 24.83
CA ALA A 594 -10.68 -12.35 26.27
C ALA A 594 -9.40 -12.72 27.06
N GLU A 595 -8.74 -13.83 26.69
CA GLU A 595 -7.48 -14.25 27.29
C GLU A 595 -6.34 -13.28 26.99
N ILE A 596 -6.25 -12.77 25.76
CA ILE A 596 -5.27 -11.74 25.38
C ILE A 596 -5.51 -10.45 26.18
N ALA A 597 -6.77 -10.02 26.33
CA ALA A 597 -7.11 -8.86 27.14
C ALA A 597 -6.74 -9.07 28.62
N GLN A 598 -6.94 -10.27 29.15
CA GLN A 598 -6.52 -10.62 30.51
C GLN A 598 -5.00 -10.64 30.65
N GLN A 599 -4.27 -11.22 29.69
CA GLN A 599 -2.81 -11.22 29.69
C GLN A 599 -2.26 -9.79 29.68
N ARG A 600 -2.86 -8.89 28.90
CA ARG A 600 -2.47 -7.47 28.88
C ARG A 600 -2.66 -6.79 30.22
N ARG A 601 -3.75 -7.07 30.94
CA ARG A 601 -3.95 -6.56 32.30
C ARG A 601 -2.86 -7.06 33.25
N ARG A 602 -2.50 -8.34 33.17
CA ARG A 602 -1.41 -8.93 33.96
C ARG A 602 -0.05 -8.31 33.61
N VAL A 603 0.24 -8.10 32.33
CA VAL A 603 1.49 -7.45 31.89
C VAL A 603 1.55 -5.99 32.33
N ALA A 604 0.44 -5.26 32.30
CA ALA A 604 0.38 -3.89 32.83
C ALA A 604 0.68 -3.87 34.34
N GLU A 605 0.10 -4.80 35.10
CA GLU A 605 0.39 -4.95 36.53
C GLU A 605 1.84 -5.36 36.79
N LEU A 606 2.40 -6.29 36.00
CA LEU A 606 3.82 -6.65 36.05
C LEU A 606 4.71 -5.42 35.85
N LYS A 607 4.47 -4.64 34.79
CA LYS A 607 5.24 -3.43 34.49
C LYS A 607 5.19 -2.42 35.63
N LYS A 608 4.02 -2.26 36.27
CA LYS A 608 3.86 -1.42 37.46
C LYS A 608 4.74 -1.91 38.62
N ARG A 609 4.67 -3.20 38.98
CA ARG A 609 5.48 -3.79 40.06
C ARG A 609 6.98 -3.70 39.79
N LEU A 610 7.40 -3.91 38.54
CA LEU A 610 8.82 -3.80 38.15
C LEU A 610 9.33 -2.36 38.24
N ALA A 611 8.51 -1.37 37.89
CA ALA A 611 8.86 0.04 38.01
C ALA A 611 9.01 0.45 39.49
N GLU A 612 8.03 0.09 40.33
CA GLU A 612 8.05 0.37 41.77
C GLU A 612 9.26 -0.29 42.47
N ALA A 613 9.51 -1.57 42.17
CA ALA A 613 10.63 -2.30 42.74
C ALA A 613 11.99 -1.84 42.20
N GLY A 614 12.06 -1.44 40.93
CA GLY A 614 13.25 -0.86 40.31
C GLY A 614 13.64 0.47 40.95
N GLU A 615 12.66 1.35 41.20
CA GLU A 615 12.87 2.61 41.91
C GLU A 615 13.27 2.40 43.37
N ALA A 616 12.61 1.49 44.10
CA ALA A 616 12.97 1.15 45.47
C ALA A 616 14.40 0.58 45.57
N SER A 617 14.80 -0.26 44.59
CA SER A 617 16.15 -0.83 44.52
C SER A 617 17.21 0.23 44.18
N LEU A 618 16.91 1.17 43.26
CA LEU A 618 17.77 2.32 42.94
C LEU A 618 17.87 3.32 44.11
N ALA A 619 16.79 3.55 44.85
CA ALA A 619 16.78 4.41 46.03
C ALA A 619 17.59 3.80 47.19
N GLY A 620 17.47 2.49 47.41
CA GLY A 620 18.28 1.76 48.39
C GLY A 620 19.78 1.78 48.06
N LEU A 621 20.15 1.67 46.78
CA LEU A 621 21.54 1.84 46.32
C LEU A 621 22.05 3.26 46.57
N ARG A 622 21.25 4.29 46.27
CA ARG A 622 21.57 5.71 46.54
C ARG A 622 21.69 6.05 48.04
N GLN A 623 21.04 5.29 48.91
CA GLN A 623 21.18 5.43 50.37
C GLN A 623 22.38 4.64 50.93
N ALA A 624 22.71 3.49 50.34
CA ALA A 624 23.85 2.67 50.74
C ALA A 624 25.19 3.25 50.25
N GLU A 625 25.19 3.90 49.08
CA GLU A 625 26.31 4.65 48.53
C GLU A 625 26.08 6.13 48.78
N GLY A 626 26.63 6.70 49.87
CA GLY A 626 26.60 8.14 50.12
C GLY A 626 27.45 8.93 49.10
N LEU A 627 27.08 8.89 47.81
CA LEU A 627 27.87 9.42 46.72
C LEU A 627 27.05 10.42 45.87
N ASN A 628 27.61 11.63 45.81
CA ASN A 628 27.22 12.69 44.89
C ASN A 628 27.25 12.22 43.43
N GLN A 629 26.30 12.75 42.67
CA GLN A 629 26.04 12.49 41.25
C GLN A 629 27.27 12.71 40.35
N THR A 630 28.15 11.72 40.16
CA THR A 630 29.03 11.64 38.97
C THR A 630 29.83 10.33 38.94
N ARG A 631 29.28 9.28 38.31
CA ARG A 631 30.00 8.22 37.56
C ARG A 631 29.08 7.00 37.40
N LEU A 632 28.54 6.82 36.21
CA LEU A 632 27.86 5.59 35.80
C LEU A 632 28.18 5.33 34.32
N VAL A 633 29.47 5.15 34.01
CA VAL A 633 29.93 4.57 32.74
C VAL A 633 31.20 3.76 33.02
N THR A 634 31.16 2.47 32.68
CA THR A 634 32.26 1.48 32.55
C THR A 634 33.00 1.01 33.81
N GLY A 635 32.83 -0.28 34.15
CA GLY A 635 33.72 -1.02 35.05
C GLY A 635 33.12 -2.35 35.55
N ALA A 636 33.76 -3.47 35.23
CA ALA A 636 33.37 -4.85 35.57
C ALA A 636 33.18 -5.10 37.09
N PRO A 637 32.31 -6.04 37.51
CA PRO A 637 32.05 -6.25 38.93
C PRO A 637 33.16 -7.08 39.57
N SER A 638 33.86 -6.47 40.54
CA SER A 638 34.52 -7.21 41.62
C SER A 638 33.57 -7.24 42.82
N GLY A 639 33.52 -8.39 43.49
CA GLY A 639 32.37 -8.84 44.29
C GLY A 639 31.85 -7.90 45.37
N GLY A 640 30.51 -7.82 45.46
CA GLY A 640 29.79 -7.21 46.59
C GLY A 640 28.37 -6.73 46.23
N GLN A 641 27.37 -7.43 46.79
CA GLN A 641 25.93 -7.12 46.94
C GLN A 641 24.90 -7.57 45.85
N PRO A 642 23.80 -8.28 46.24
CA PRO A 642 22.72 -8.75 45.34
C PRO A 642 21.80 -7.67 44.75
N SER A 643 21.90 -6.40 45.19
CA SER A 643 20.94 -5.32 44.87
C SER A 643 21.12 -4.71 43.47
N THR A 644 22.35 -4.60 42.96
CA THR A 644 22.64 -4.07 41.60
C THR A 644 22.22 -5.04 40.50
N GLY A 645 22.34 -6.35 40.72
CA GLY A 645 21.89 -7.37 39.76
C GLY A 645 20.38 -7.36 39.55
N ARG A 646 19.59 -7.28 40.63
CA ARG A 646 18.11 -7.27 40.55
C ARG A 646 17.56 -6.05 39.80
N ALA A 647 18.12 -4.85 40.04
CA ALA A 647 17.69 -3.65 39.32
C ALA A 647 17.91 -3.76 37.80
N VAL A 648 19.02 -4.39 37.38
CA VAL A 648 19.31 -4.66 35.97
C VAL A 648 18.30 -5.66 35.38
N LEU A 649 17.99 -6.74 36.11
CA LEU A 649 16.98 -7.73 35.68
C LEU A 649 15.59 -7.11 35.55
N CYS A 650 15.17 -6.26 36.50
CA CYS A 650 13.90 -5.54 36.42
C CYS A 650 13.83 -4.63 35.18
N ARG A 651 14.89 -3.86 34.90
CA ARG A 651 14.96 -3.02 33.70
C ARG A 651 14.91 -3.85 32.42
N ARG A 652 15.64 -4.98 32.39
CA ARG A 652 15.65 -5.89 31.24
C ARG A 652 14.27 -6.48 31.00
N LEU A 653 13.62 -7.01 32.04
CA LEU A 653 12.24 -7.53 31.93
C LEU A 653 11.26 -6.44 31.52
N LEU A 654 11.42 -5.20 31.98
CA LEU A 654 10.55 -4.09 31.58
C LEU A 654 10.60 -3.82 30.06
N LEU A 655 11.77 -3.96 29.43
CA LEU A 655 11.96 -3.78 27.99
C LEU A 655 11.30 -4.90 27.16
N VAL A 656 11.27 -6.13 27.69
CA VAL A 656 10.77 -7.32 26.97
C VAL A 656 9.39 -7.81 27.45
N ALA A 657 8.81 -7.23 28.50
CA ALA A 657 7.55 -7.66 29.11
C ALA A 657 6.37 -7.69 28.13
N ASP A 658 6.38 -6.83 27.10
CA ASP A 658 5.32 -6.85 26.07
C ASP A 658 5.33 -8.11 25.21
N TYR A 659 6.42 -8.89 25.21
CA TYR A 659 6.53 -10.18 24.52
C TYR A 659 5.89 -11.33 25.31
N LEU A 660 5.44 -11.10 26.56
CA LEU A 660 4.54 -12.02 27.27
C LEU A 660 3.13 -12.04 26.66
N VAL A 661 2.79 -11.03 25.85
CA VAL A 661 1.58 -11.02 25.01
C VAL A 661 1.93 -11.58 23.64
N LYS A 662 1.20 -12.62 23.20
CA LYS A 662 1.42 -13.30 21.91
C LYS A 662 1.45 -12.28 20.76
N LYS A 663 2.49 -12.34 19.93
CA LYS A 663 2.58 -11.58 18.66
C LYS A 663 2.20 -12.47 17.48
N SER A 664 1.61 -11.86 16.46
CA SER A 664 1.27 -12.49 15.20
C SER A 664 2.22 -11.99 14.11
N VAL A 665 2.97 -12.89 13.48
CA VAL A 665 3.95 -12.55 12.44
C VAL A 665 3.39 -12.95 11.08
N TRP A 666 3.31 -11.98 10.17
CA TRP A 666 2.79 -12.18 8.82
C TRP A 666 3.77 -11.69 7.76
N ALA A 667 4.12 -12.57 6.82
CA ALA A 667 4.71 -12.17 5.54
C ALA A 667 3.57 -11.82 4.56
N ILE A 668 3.62 -10.65 3.92
CA ILE A 668 2.58 -10.23 2.95
C ILE A 668 3.24 -9.92 1.61
N GLY A 669 2.73 -10.46 0.51
CA GLY A 669 3.25 -10.11 -0.81
C GLY A 669 2.35 -10.55 -1.97
N GLY A 670 2.66 -10.06 -3.16
CA GLY A 670 1.95 -10.41 -4.38
C GLY A 670 2.34 -11.77 -4.95
N ASP A 671 1.69 -12.19 -6.03
CA ASP A 671 2.04 -13.45 -6.70
C ASP A 671 3.46 -13.45 -7.31
N GLY A 672 3.99 -12.31 -7.74
CA GLY A 672 5.35 -12.25 -8.26
C GLY A 672 6.44 -12.56 -7.24
N TRP A 673 6.21 -12.19 -5.98
CA TRP A 673 7.10 -12.60 -4.89
C TRP A 673 6.96 -14.11 -4.64
N ALA A 674 5.75 -14.57 -4.31
CA ALA A 674 5.53 -15.92 -3.81
C ALA A 674 5.71 -17.02 -4.85
N PHE A 675 5.42 -16.76 -6.13
CA PHE A 675 5.49 -17.78 -7.18
C PHE A 675 6.84 -17.77 -7.90
N ASP A 676 7.54 -16.63 -7.92
CA ASP A 676 8.78 -16.43 -8.67
C ASP A 676 9.98 -16.10 -7.77
N ILE A 677 10.27 -14.81 -7.53
CA ILE A 677 11.59 -14.37 -7.02
C ILE A 677 11.83 -14.78 -5.57
N GLY A 678 10.81 -14.70 -4.71
CA GLY A 678 10.89 -15.08 -3.31
C GLY A 678 10.38 -16.49 -3.03
N PHE A 679 10.13 -17.31 -4.06
CA PHE A 679 9.62 -18.66 -3.87
C PHE A 679 10.60 -19.54 -3.09
N GLY A 680 11.91 -19.44 -3.33
CA GLY A 680 12.90 -20.24 -2.61
C GLY A 680 12.90 -19.94 -1.10
N GLY A 681 12.86 -18.66 -0.74
CA GLY A 681 12.70 -18.20 0.63
C GLY A 681 11.39 -18.63 1.28
N LEU A 682 10.29 -18.45 0.56
CA LEU A 682 8.95 -18.86 0.99
C LEU A 682 8.89 -20.37 1.27
N ASP A 683 9.41 -21.19 0.36
CA ASP A 683 9.46 -22.65 0.50
C ASP A 683 10.26 -23.06 1.74
N HIS A 684 11.44 -22.46 1.93
CA HIS A 684 12.28 -22.72 3.11
C HIS A 684 11.57 -22.35 4.42
N VAL A 685 10.89 -21.19 4.46
CA VAL A 685 10.17 -20.73 5.65
C VAL A 685 8.95 -21.62 5.94
N LEU A 686 8.22 -22.08 4.91
CA LEU A 686 7.14 -23.04 5.09
C LEU A 686 7.64 -24.39 5.64
N ALA A 687 8.83 -24.84 5.25
CA ALA A 687 9.44 -26.06 5.77
C ALA A 687 9.96 -25.94 7.22
N SER A 688 10.12 -24.72 7.75
CA SER A 688 10.77 -24.45 9.05
C SER A 688 9.94 -24.82 10.29
N GLN A 689 8.66 -25.17 10.11
CA GLN A 689 7.69 -25.46 11.18
C GLN A 689 7.45 -24.33 12.20
N ARG A 690 8.00 -23.14 11.98
CA ARG A 690 7.76 -22.00 12.88
C ARG A 690 6.35 -21.45 12.67
N ASN A 691 5.79 -20.89 13.75
CA ASN A 691 4.49 -20.22 13.74
C ASN A 691 4.58 -18.86 13.01
N ILE A 692 4.44 -18.92 11.69
CA ILE A 692 4.51 -17.77 10.79
C ILE A 692 3.42 -17.89 9.72
N ASN A 693 2.73 -16.78 9.46
CA ASN A 693 1.67 -16.73 8.46
C ASN A 693 2.16 -16.03 7.20
N LEU A 694 1.80 -16.55 6.03
CA LEU A 694 2.13 -15.98 4.73
C LEU A 694 0.85 -15.68 3.97
N LEU A 695 0.61 -14.41 3.65
CA LEU A 695 -0.51 -13.95 2.84
C LEU A 695 -0.05 -13.59 1.43
N VAL A 696 -0.50 -14.38 0.45
CA VAL A 696 -0.22 -14.15 -0.96
C VAL A 696 -1.43 -13.51 -1.65
N LEU A 697 -1.26 -12.25 -2.03
CA LEU A 697 -2.25 -11.45 -2.76
C LEU A 697 -2.11 -11.73 -4.26
N ASN A 698 -2.85 -12.74 -4.74
CA ASN A 698 -2.64 -13.30 -6.06
C ASN A 698 -3.43 -12.55 -7.13
N THR A 699 -2.77 -11.60 -7.80
CA THR A 699 -3.29 -10.87 -8.95
C THR A 699 -3.03 -11.56 -10.29
N GLN A 700 -2.24 -12.63 -10.25
CA GLN A 700 -1.83 -13.45 -11.39
C GLN A 700 -1.01 -12.69 -12.44
N VAL A 701 -0.41 -11.55 -12.09
CA VAL A 701 0.52 -10.74 -12.89
C VAL A 701 1.37 -9.88 -11.96
N TYR A 702 2.48 -9.32 -12.44
CA TYR A 702 3.23 -8.32 -11.66
C TYR A 702 2.51 -6.99 -11.79
N SER A 703 1.49 -6.83 -10.96
CA SER A 703 0.57 -5.68 -11.04
C SER A 703 1.27 -4.33 -10.84
N ASN A 704 2.36 -4.27 -10.08
CA ASN A 704 3.08 -3.01 -9.81
C ASN A 704 3.86 -2.49 -11.01
N THR A 705 4.59 -3.37 -11.67
CA THR A 705 5.53 -2.99 -12.72
C THR A 705 4.88 -2.90 -14.10
N GLY A 706 3.55 -2.92 -14.20
CA GLY A 706 2.81 -2.75 -15.45
C GLY A 706 2.14 -4.01 -16.00
N GLY A 707 2.06 -5.09 -15.21
CA GLY A 707 1.34 -6.31 -15.59
C GLY A 707 2.20 -7.29 -16.39
N GLN A 708 3.40 -7.59 -15.90
CA GLN A 708 4.25 -8.68 -16.43
C GLN A 708 3.67 -10.04 -16.11
N CYS A 709 3.96 -11.01 -16.98
CA CYS A 709 3.69 -12.43 -16.75
C CYS A 709 4.43 -12.94 -15.50
N SER A 710 3.73 -13.69 -14.66
CA SER A 710 4.26 -14.42 -13.50
C SER A 710 4.03 -15.93 -13.66
N LYS A 711 4.66 -16.76 -12.82
CA LYS A 711 4.28 -18.19 -12.76
C LYS A 711 2.84 -18.41 -12.27
N ALA A 712 2.20 -17.40 -11.66
CA ALA A 712 0.78 -17.43 -11.29
C ALA A 712 -0.18 -17.03 -12.43
N THR A 713 0.30 -16.45 -13.53
CA THR A 713 -0.51 -16.06 -14.69
C THR A 713 -1.22 -17.28 -15.31
N PRO A 714 -2.53 -17.20 -15.64
CA PRO A 714 -3.25 -18.31 -16.26
C PRO A 714 -2.84 -18.52 -17.71
N MET A 715 -3.02 -19.74 -18.20
CA MET A 715 -2.81 -20.06 -19.62
C MET A 715 -3.79 -19.27 -20.50
N GLY A 716 -3.32 -18.76 -21.65
CA GLY A 716 -4.11 -17.91 -22.55
C GLY A 716 -4.14 -16.43 -22.18
N SER A 717 -3.64 -16.05 -21.00
CA SER A 717 -3.61 -14.65 -20.57
C SER A 717 -2.50 -13.88 -21.28
N VAL A 718 -2.83 -12.72 -21.84
CA VAL A 718 -1.87 -11.76 -22.41
C VAL A 718 -1.33 -10.87 -21.30
N ALA A 719 -0.01 -10.74 -21.25
CA ALA A 719 0.73 -9.90 -20.32
C ALA A 719 2.05 -9.46 -20.97
N LEU A 720 2.79 -8.52 -20.35
CA LEU A 720 4.16 -8.26 -20.78
C LEU A 720 5.00 -9.56 -20.62
N PHE A 721 5.83 -9.86 -21.62
CA PHE A 721 6.54 -11.15 -21.78
C PHE A 721 5.65 -12.37 -22.08
N ALA A 722 4.35 -12.16 -22.33
CA ALA A 722 3.40 -13.18 -22.78
C ALA A 722 2.39 -12.60 -23.79
N ALA A 723 2.90 -11.86 -24.79
CA ALA A 723 2.06 -11.13 -25.75
C ALA A 723 1.13 -12.04 -26.58
N GLY A 724 1.60 -13.24 -26.94
CA GLY A 724 0.80 -14.27 -27.63
C GLY A 724 -0.09 -15.11 -26.72
N GLY A 725 -0.28 -14.69 -25.45
CA GLY A 725 -0.91 -15.49 -24.42
C GLY A 725 0.08 -16.47 -23.78
N LYS A 726 -0.01 -16.63 -22.45
CA LYS A 726 0.85 -17.59 -21.74
C LYS A 726 0.54 -19.03 -22.16
N ALA A 727 1.55 -19.74 -22.65
CA ALA A 727 1.40 -21.11 -23.16
C ALA A 727 1.46 -22.20 -22.08
N THR A 728 1.97 -21.87 -20.89
CA THR A 728 2.11 -22.82 -19.76
C THR A 728 1.03 -22.61 -18.71
N ALA A 729 0.62 -23.69 -18.05
CA ALA A 729 -0.33 -23.62 -16.94
C ALA A 729 0.19 -22.79 -15.75
N LYS A 730 -0.72 -22.38 -14.89
CA LYS A 730 -0.40 -21.71 -13.63
C LYS A 730 0.32 -22.69 -12.70
N LYS A 731 1.44 -22.26 -12.08
CA LYS A 731 2.09 -23.00 -10.99
C LYS A 731 1.11 -23.16 -9.82
N ASP A 732 1.01 -24.36 -9.25
CA ASP A 732 0.11 -24.64 -8.14
C ASP A 732 0.83 -24.55 -6.79
N LEU A 733 1.02 -23.32 -6.30
CA LEU A 733 1.72 -23.07 -5.03
C LEU A 733 1.04 -23.77 -3.84
N GLY A 734 -0.30 -23.81 -3.81
CA GLY A 734 -1.02 -24.45 -2.72
C GLY A 734 -0.82 -25.97 -2.71
N ALA A 735 -0.84 -26.61 -3.88
CA ALA A 735 -0.51 -28.04 -3.98
C ALA A 735 0.92 -28.35 -3.55
N ILE A 736 1.90 -27.50 -3.91
CA ILE A 736 3.29 -27.64 -3.48
C ILE A 736 3.39 -27.53 -1.95
N ALA A 737 2.77 -26.51 -1.35
CA ALA A 737 2.81 -26.34 0.10
C ALA A 737 2.15 -27.51 0.87
N MET A 738 1.06 -28.08 0.33
CA MET A 738 0.39 -29.24 0.92
C MET A 738 1.27 -30.50 0.95
N THR A 739 2.33 -30.63 0.14
CA THR A 739 3.18 -31.82 0.17
C THR A 739 4.03 -31.95 1.44
N TYR A 740 4.23 -30.85 2.17
CA TYR A 740 4.94 -30.86 3.45
C TYR A 740 4.15 -31.52 4.58
N GLY A 741 2.82 -31.51 4.50
CA GLY A 741 1.93 -32.12 5.49
C GLY A 741 1.69 -31.34 6.79
N HIS A 742 2.69 -30.60 7.28
CA HIS A 742 2.58 -29.72 8.46
C HIS A 742 2.28 -28.25 8.13
N VAL A 743 2.01 -27.91 6.87
CA VAL A 743 1.71 -26.53 6.49
C VAL A 743 0.20 -26.36 6.42
N TYR A 744 -0.37 -25.39 7.15
CA TYR A 744 -1.75 -24.99 6.91
C TYR A 744 -1.83 -24.25 5.56
N VAL A 745 -2.72 -24.67 4.67
CA VAL A 745 -2.87 -24.03 3.34
C VAL A 745 -4.32 -23.67 3.10
N ALA A 746 -4.61 -22.42 2.74
CA ALA A 746 -5.94 -22.02 2.30
C ALA A 746 -5.88 -21.23 1.00
N GLN A 747 -6.76 -21.58 0.06
CA GLN A 747 -6.99 -20.79 -1.14
C GLN A 747 -8.36 -20.13 -1.04
N VAL A 748 -8.41 -18.79 -1.05
CA VAL A 748 -9.61 -18.00 -0.72
C VAL A 748 -10.03 -17.06 -1.86
N ALA A 749 -11.31 -16.73 -1.89
CA ALA A 749 -11.89 -15.73 -2.78
C ALA A 749 -13.06 -15.03 -2.08
N MET A 750 -12.84 -13.79 -1.62
CA MET A 750 -13.79 -13.02 -0.82
C MET A 750 -15.16 -12.88 -1.51
N GLY A 751 -15.16 -12.61 -2.81
CA GLY A 751 -16.38 -12.47 -3.60
C GLY A 751 -17.16 -13.78 -3.82
N TYR A 752 -16.52 -14.94 -3.62
CA TYR A 752 -17.20 -16.24 -3.64
C TYR A 752 -17.82 -16.58 -2.28
N SER A 753 -17.05 -16.43 -1.20
CA SER A 753 -17.52 -16.73 0.15
C SER A 753 -16.80 -15.91 1.23
N ASP A 754 -17.53 -14.93 1.77
CA ASP A 754 -17.09 -14.13 2.92
C ASP A 754 -16.75 -15.02 4.13
N ALA A 755 -17.62 -16.00 4.40
CA ALA A 755 -17.49 -16.87 5.57
C ALA A 755 -16.29 -17.81 5.47
N GLN A 756 -16.02 -18.35 4.27
CA GLN A 756 -14.86 -19.20 4.04
C GLN A 756 -13.56 -18.40 4.17
N THR A 757 -13.53 -17.18 3.61
CA THR A 757 -12.36 -16.29 3.72
C THR A 757 -12.07 -15.95 5.18
N LEU A 758 -13.08 -15.54 5.95
CA LEU A 758 -12.93 -15.25 7.38
C LEU A 758 -12.42 -16.47 8.16
N ARG A 759 -13.00 -17.64 7.91
CA ARG A 759 -12.60 -18.89 8.58
C ARG A 759 -11.15 -19.26 8.28
N ALA A 760 -10.71 -19.15 7.03
CA ALA A 760 -9.34 -19.44 6.65
C ALA A 760 -8.30 -18.55 7.37
N PHE A 761 -8.60 -17.26 7.55
CA PHE A 761 -7.72 -16.35 8.29
C PHE A 761 -7.65 -16.71 9.79
N LEU A 762 -8.79 -17.05 10.41
CA LEU A 762 -8.83 -17.47 11.81
C LEU A 762 -8.12 -18.80 12.03
N GLU A 763 -8.32 -19.76 11.13
CA GLU A 763 -7.66 -21.06 11.18
C GLU A 763 -6.14 -20.93 10.99
N ALA A 764 -5.69 -20.16 9.99
CA ALA A 764 -4.27 -19.87 9.75
C ALA A 764 -3.60 -19.25 10.98
N GLU A 765 -4.20 -18.21 11.56
CA GLU A 765 -3.66 -17.51 12.74
C GLU A 765 -3.64 -18.38 14.01
N SER A 766 -4.61 -19.29 14.14
CA SER A 766 -4.69 -20.20 15.29
C SER A 766 -3.79 -21.42 15.15
N TYR A 767 -3.28 -21.70 13.95
CA TYR A 767 -2.40 -22.83 13.70
C TYR A 767 -1.03 -22.57 14.32
N ASP A 768 -0.53 -23.50 15.14
CA ASP A 768 0.81 -23.38 15.74
C ASP A 768 1.88 -23.96 14.81
N GLY A 769 2.07 -23.28 13.68
CA GLY A 769 2.97 -23.72 12.63
C GLY A 769 2.89 -22.78 11.42
N PRO A 770 3.53 -23.16 10.30
CA PRO A 770 3.55 -22.35 9.10
C PRO A 770 2.18 -22.38 8.42
N SER A 771 1.69 -21.21 8.05
CA SER A 771 0.39 -21.03 7.39
C SER A 771 0.55 -20.27 6.08
N LEU A 772 -0.08 -20.75 5.01
CA LEU A 772 -0.12 -20.11 3.70
C LEU A 772 -1.57 -19.82 3.28
N VAL A 773 -1.90 -18.53 3.14
CA VAL A 773 -3.19 -18.07 2.62
C VAL A 773 -2.98 -17.45 1.24
N ILE A 774 -3.56 -18.05 0.20
CA ILE A 774 -3.50 -17.58 -1.18
C ILE A 774 -4.85 -16.94 -1.53
N ALA A 775 -4.88 -15.62 -1.66
CA ALA A 775 -6.09 -14.85 -1.88
C ALA A 775 -6.23 -14.38 -3.33
N TYR A 776 -7.31 -14.76 -4.03
CA TYR A 776 -7.60 -14.20 -5.35
C TYR A 776 -7.84 -12.70 -5.24
N SER A 777 -6.99 -11.91 -5.89
CA SER A 777 -6.97 -10.45 -5.78
C SER A 777 -7.16 -9.84 -7.15
N HIS A 778 -8.38 -9.40 -7.46
CA HIS A 778 -8.68 -8.83 -8.77
C HIS A 778 -7.92 -7.50 -8.98
N CYS A 779 -7.54 -7.20 -10.22
CA CYS A 779 -6.66 -6.07 -10.55
C CYS A 779 -7.09 -5.38 -11.85
N ILE A 780 -6.81 -4.08 -11.96
CA ILE A 780 -7.02 -3.30 -13.19
C ILE A 780 -6.34 -3.90 -14.42
N ALA A 781 -5.23 -4.65 -14.22
CA ALA A 781 -4.51 -5.35 -15.29
C ALA A 781 -5.32 -6.47 -15.94
N MET A 782 -6.36 -6.97 -15.28
CA MET A 782 -7.30 -7.94 -15.86
C MET A 782 -8.24 -7.28 -16.87
N GLY A 783 -8.46 -5.97 -16.75
CA GLY A 783 -9.15 -5.15 -17.75
C GLY A 783 -10.65 -5.37 -17.81
N PHE A 784 -11.32 -5.32 -16.66
CA PHE A 784 -12.77 -5.30 -16.52
C PHE A 784 -13.19 -4.21 -15.51
N ASP A 785 -14.49 -4.00 -15.33
CA ASP A 785 -15.02 -3.00 -14.39
C ASP A 785 -14.76 -3.40 -12.92
N MET A 786 -13.92 -2.62 -12.22
CA MET A 786 -13.51 -2.88 -10.85
C MET A 786 -14.66 -2.83 -9.84
N ALA A 787 -15.79 -2.16 -10.15
CA ALA A 787 -16.98 -2.20 -9.30
C ALA A 787 -17.52 -3.64 -9.16
N LYS A 788 -17.34 -4.46 -10.20
CA LYS A 788 -17.76 -5.87 -10.26
C LYS A 788 -16.69 -6.84 -9.78
N GLY A 789 -15.62 -6.35 -9.17
CA GLY A 789 -14.47 -7.13 -8.69
C GLY A 789 -14.86 -8.40 -7.93
N TYR A 790 -15.74 -8.29 -6.94
CA TYR A 790 -16.17 -9.42 -6.11
C TYR A 790 -17.08 -10.41 -6.85
N GLU A 791 -18.00 -9.90 -7.69
CA GLU A 791 -18.77 -10.77 -8.59
C GLU A 791 -17.84 -11.56 -9.52
N HIS A 792 -16.80 -10.90 -10.03
CA HIS A 792 -15.79 -11.52 -10.87
C HIS A 792 -15.00 -12.61 -10.13
N GLN A 793 -14.66 -12.41 -8.84
CA GLN A 793 -14.04 -13.49 -8.05
C GLN A 793 -14.95 -14.71 -7.96
N ARG A 794 -16.26 -14.52 -7.76
CA ARG A 794 -17.23 -15.61 -7.76
C ARG A 794 -17.23 -16.36 -9.09
N ARG A 795 -17.25 -15.64 -10.22
CA ARG A 795 -17.17 -16.22 -11.57
C ARG A 795 -15.86 -16.96 -11.84
N ALA A 796 -14.73 -16.47 -11.29
CA ALA A 796 -13.45 -17.16 -11.37
C ALA A 796 -13.51 -18.52 -10.67
N VAL A 797 -14.22 -18.60 -9.54
CA VAL A 797 -14.47 -19.85 -8.84
C VAL A 797 -15.42 -20.74 -9.62
N GLU A 798 -16.59 -20.23 -10.02
CA GLU A 798 -17.62 -20.97 -10.79
C GLU A 798 -17.09 -21.53 -12.12
N SER A 799 -16.01 -20.96 -12.68
CA SER A 799 -15.34 -21.49 -13.88
C SER A 799 -14.26 -22.54 -13.64
N GLY A 800 -13.93 -22.82 -12.38
CA GLY A 800 -12.79 -23.67 -12.02
C GLY A 800 -11.42 -23.03 -12.27
N SER A 801 -11.37 -21.80 -12.79
CA SER A 801 -10.09 -21.06 -12.92
C SER A 801 -9.44 -20.79 -11.55
N TRP A 802 -10.24 -20.81 -10.48
CA TRP A 802 -9.80 -20.70 -9.10
C TRP A 802 -10.56 -21.67 -8.17
N PHE A 803 -9.87 -22.62 -7.54
CA PHE A 803 -10.48 -23.46 -6.50
C PHE A 803 -10.39 -22.80 -5.13
N VAL A 804 -11.38 -23.07 -4.27
CA VAL A 804 -11.42 -22.61 -2.88
C VAL A 804 -11.40 -23.84 -1.97
N TYR A 805 -10.41 -23.91 -1.07
CA TYR A 805 -10.20 -25.04 -0.17
C TYR A 805 -9.35 -24.62 1.03
N ARG A 806 -9.32 -25.48 2.05
CA ARG A 806 -8.47 -25.38 3.24
C ARG A 806 -7.84 -26.74 3.52
N TYR A 807 -6.55 -26.75 3.84
CA TYR A 807 -5.79 -27.91 4.28
C TYR A 807 -5.34 -27.62 5.71
N ASP A 808 -5.90 -28.36 6.66
CA ASP A 808 -5.62 -28.17 8.09
C ASP A 808 -4.92 -29.43 8.65
N PRO A 809 -3.60 -29.38 8.90
CA PRO A 809 -2.84 -30.51 9.44
C PRO A 809 -3.41 -31.07 10.75
N ARG A 810 -4.11 -30.24 11.55
CA ARG A 810 -4.69 -30.67 12.84
C ARG A 810 -5.77 -31.74 12.69
N LEU A 811 -6.40 -31.82 11.51
CA LEU A 811 -7.39 -32.86 11.23
C LEU A 811 -6.77 -34.23 11.01
N ALA A 812 -5.56 -34.28 10.43
CA ALA A 812 -4.86 -35.54 10.21
C ALA A 812 -4.54 -36.24 11.55
N ALA A 813 -4.16 -35.46 12.57
CA ALA A 813 -3.97 -35.96 13.95
C ALA A 813 -5.25 -36.50 14.60
N GLN A 814 -6.43 -36.21 14.03
CA GLN A 814 -7.73 -36.73 14.48
C GLN A 814 -8.23 -37.89 13.60
N GLY A 815 -7.38 -38.44 12.71
CA GLY A 815 -7.78 -39.46 11.74
C GLY A 815 -8.73 -38.92 10.65
N ARG A 816 -8.76 -37.60 10.42
CA ARG A 816 -9.62 -36.95 9.42
C ARG A 816 -8.77 -36.41 8.28
N ASN A 817 -9.35 -36.36 7.08
CA ASN A 817 -8.65 -35.76 5.94
C ASN A 817 -8.40 -34.26 6.18
N PRO A 818 -7.14 -33.79 6.09
CA PRO A 818 -6.80 -32.38 6.27
C PRO A 818 -7.38 -31.48 5.18
N LEU A 819 -7.54 -31.99 3.95
CA LEU A 819 -8.09 -31.24 2.82
C LEU A 819 -9.61 -31.16 2.89
N GLN A 820 -10.11 -29.93 2.98
CA GLN A 820 -11.51 -29.55 2.96
C GLN A 820 -11.76 -28.71 1.70
N ILE A 821 -12.51 -29.27 0.76
CA ILE A 821 -12.88 -28.57 -0.46
C ILE A 821 -14.13 -27.74 -0.18
N ASP A 822 -13.98 -26.41 -0.19
CA ASP A 822 -15.11 -25.47 -0.02
C ASP A 822 -15.72 -25.06 -1.39
N PHE A 823 -15.05 -25.45 -2.49
CA PHE A 823 -15.53 -25.35 -3.86
C PHE A 823 -16.68 -26.33 -4.12
N ARG A 824 -17.75 -25.86 -4.77
CA ARG A 824 -18.94 -26.69 -5.05
C ARG A 824 -18.87 -27.38 -6.41
N ASP A 825 -18.99 -26.62 -7.49
CA ASP A 825 -19.03 -27.16 -8.85
C ASP A 825 -18.63 -26.13 -9.90
N MET A 826 -18.23 -26.60 -11.08
CA MET A 826 -17.89 -25.78 -12.25
C MET A 826 -19.17 -25.52 -13.06
N THR A 827 -19.82 -24.39 -12.79
CA THR A 827 -21.09 -24.01 -13.43
C THR A 827 -20.93 -23.00 -14.57
N LEU A 828 -19.73 -22.45 -14.76
CA LEU A 828 -19.43 -21.47 -15.81
C LEU A 828 -18.35 -22.01 -16.76
N PRO A 829 -18.58 -22.12 -18.07
CA PRO A 829 -17.52 -22.49 -19.00
C PRO A 829 -16.33 -21.51 -18.97
N LEU A 830 -15.10 -22.01 -19.05
CA LEU A 830 -13.89 -21.16 -19.01
C LEU A 830 -13.88 -20.06 -20.09
N PRO A 831 -14.26 -20.30 -21.36
CA PRO A 831 -14.31 -19.25 -22.38
C PRO A 831 -15.22 -18.07 -22.00
N ASP A 832 -16.36 -18.34 -21.35
CA ASP A 832 -17.31 -17.30 -20.95
C ASP A 832 -16.80 -16.45 -19.78
N PHE A 833 -16.00 -17.06 -18.90
CA PHE A 833 -15.23 -16.33 -17.91
C PHE A 833 -14.11 -15.51 -18.57
N ALA A 834 -13.30 -16.12 -19.43
CA ALA A 834 -12.15 -15.50 -20.07
C ALA A 834 -12.53 -14.25 -20.86
N ARG A 835 -13.63 -14.30 -21.63
CA ARG A 835 -14.14 -13.16 -22.42
C ARG A 835 -14.49 -11.92 -21.58
N ALA A 836 -14.76 -12.08 -20.29
CA ALA A 836 -15.04 -10.96 -19.40
C ALA A 836 -13.80 -10.11 -19.09
N GLU A 837 -12.60 -10.65 -19.29
CA GLU A 837 -11.34 -9.96 -19.01
C GLU A 837 -10.62 -9.57 -20.31
N ASN A 838 -10.20 -8.31 -20.42
CA ASN A 838 -9.48 -7.83 -21.61
C ASN A 838 -8.15 -8.57 -21.83
N ARG A 839 -7.50 -9.07 -20.78
CA ARG A 839 -6.25 -9.84 -20.90
C ARG A 839 -6.41 -11.17 -21.65
N PHE A 840 -7.62 -11.70 -21.78
CA PHE A 840 -7.89 -12.87 -22.63
C PHE A 840 -8.52 -12.46 -23.96
N SER A 841 -9.50 -11.54 -23.95
CA SER A 841 -10.22 -11.15 -25.17
C SER A 841 -9.37 -10.40 -26.21
N VAL A 842 -8.23 -9.83 -25.81
CA VAL A 842 -7.28 -9.26 -26.78
C VAL A 842 -6.60 -10.36 -27.61
N LEU A 843 -6.40 -11.55 -27.05
CA LEU A 843 -5.87 -12.70 -27.78
C LEU A 843 -6.91 -13.26 -28.73
N GLU A 844 -8.14 -13.48 -28.26
CA GLU A 844 -9.25 -13.96 -29.10
C GLU A 844 -9.47 -13.06 -30.34
N ARG A 845 -9.39 -11.74 -30.17
CA ARG A 845 -9.53 -10.80 -31.30
C ARG A 845 -8.34 -10.78 -32.25
N SER A 846 -7.12 -11.00 -31.77
CA SER A 846 -5.91 -10.89 -32.59
C SER A 846 -5.51 -12.23 -33.21
N HIS A 847 -5.76 -13.34 -32.52
CA HIS A 847 -5.37 -14.70 -32.86
C HIS A 847 -6.43 -15.70 -32.34
N PRO A 848 -7.64 -15.73 -32.95
CA PRO A 848 -8.78 -16.51 -32.44
C PRO A 848 -8.49 -18.01 -32.31
N GLU A 849 -7.87 -18.62 -33.32
CA GLU A 849 -7.51 -20.05 -33.29
C GLU A 849 -6.56 -20.39 -32.12
N ALA A 850 -5.58 -19.53 -31.88
CA ALA A 850 -4.64 -19.71 -30.77
C ALA A 850 -5.33 -19.55 -29.40
N ALA A 851 -6.27 -18.61 -29.29
CA ALA A 851 -7.06 -18.40 -28.07
C ALA A 851 -7.89 -19.65 -27.73
N ASP A 852 -8.62 -20.20 -28.72
CA ASP A 852 -9.42 -21.40 -28.55
C ASP A 852 -8.54 -22.60 -28.14
N MET A 853 -7.42 -22.83 -28.82
CA MET A 853 -6.47 -23.89 -28.48
C MET A 853 -5.93 -23.76 -27.05
N LEU A 854 -5.61 -22.54 -26.61
CA LEU A 854 -5.10 -22.29 -25.26
C LEU A 854 -6.19 -22.45 -24.21
N TRP A 855 -7.43 -22.02 -24.48
CA TRP A 855 -8.55 -22.19 -23.56
C TRP A 855 -8.97 -23.66 -23.42
N GLU A 856 -8.96 -24.45 -24.49
CA GLU A 856 -9.17 -25.90 -24.40
C GLU A 856 -8.10 -26.60 -23.56
N LYS A 857 -6.82 -26.22 -23.75
CA LYS A 857 -5.71 -26.74 -22.92
C LYS A 857 -5.86 -26.30 -21.45
N ALA A 858 -6.26 -25.05 -21.21
CA ALA A 858 -6.51 -24.52 -19.89
C ALA A 858 -7.66 -25.26 -19.20
N GLN A 859 -8.77 -25.51 -19.89
CA GLN A 859 -9.91 -26.27 -19.39
C GLN A 859 -9.51 -27.70 -19.02
N ARG A 860 -8.71 -28.38 -19.86
CA ARG A 860 -8.16 -29.71 -19.54
C ARG A 860 -7.31 -29.67 -18.27
N HIS A 861 -6.43 -28.68 -18.12
CA HIS A 861 -5.62 -28.54 -16.91
C HIS A 861 -6.45 -28.26 -15.65
N ILE A 862 -7.50 -27.43 -15.75
CA ILE A 862 -8.47 -27.18 -14.68
C ILE A 862 -9.16 -28.49 -14.28
N CYS A 863 -9.64 -29.26 -15.26
CA CYS A 863 -10.26 -30.55 -15.01
C CYS A 863 -9.29 -31.53 -14.33
N THR A 864 -8.04 -31.64 -14.79
CA THR A 864 -7.02 -32.49 -14.14
C THR A 864 -6.80 -32.08 -12.70
N ARG A 865 -6.61 -30.79 -12.42
CA ARG A 865 -6.42 -30.26 -11.07
C ARG A 865 -7.63 -30.55 -10.17
N TRP A 866 -8.84 -30.42 -10.70
CA TRP A 866 -10.06 -30.76 -9.96
C TRP A 866 -10.12 -32.25 -9.60
N HIS A 867 -9.75 -33.15 -10.51
CA HIS A 867 -9.71 -34.59 -10.24
C HIS A 867 -8.68 -34.93 -9.17
N LEU A 868 -7.49 -34.32 -9.22
CA LEU A 868 -6.46 -34.52 -8.20
C LEU A 868 -6.92 -34.05 -6.81
N LEU A 869 -7.55 -32.88 -6.71
CA LEU A 869 -8.10 -32.38 -5.44
C LEU A 869 -9.16 -33.34 -4.88
N LYS A 870 -10.07 -33.83 -5.72
CA LYS A 870 -11.08 -34.82 -5.31
C LYS A 870 -10.44 -36.12 -4.81
N GLN A 871 -9.41 -36.62 -5.49
CA GLN A 871 -8.68 -37.82 -5.06
C GLN A 871 -7.98 -37.60 -3.72
N GLN A 872 -7.32 -36.45 -3.54
CA GLN A 872 -6.70 -36.08 -2.27
C GLN A 872 -7.71 -36.00 -1.12
N ALA A 873 -8.89 -35.43 -1.35
CA ALA A 873 -9.97 -35.34 -0.37
C ALA A 873 -10.62 -36.70 -0.02
N GLN A 874 -10.33 -37.75 -0.80
CA GLN A 874 -10.78 -39.13 -0.55
C GLN A 874 -9.73 -40.00 0.16
N ILE A 875 -8.52 -39.49 0.37
CA ILE A 875 -7.49 -40.21 1.14
C ILE A 875 -8.02 -40.48 2.55
N VAL A 876 -7.90 -41.73 2.99
CA VAL A 876 -8.28 -42.17 4.34
C VAL A 876 -7.06 -42.12 5.23
N TYR A 877 -7.20 -41.44 6.37
CA TYR A 877 -6.19 -41.33 7.41
C TYR A 877 -6.62 -42.29 8.53
N SER A 878 -5.87 -43.37 8.76
CA SER A 878 -6.22 -44.40 9.73
C SER A 878 -5.04 -44.73 10.64
N ASP A 879 -5.32 -45.30 11.81
CA ASP A 879 -4.27 -45.75 12.75
C ASP A 879 -3.34 -46.80 12.15
N SER A 880 -3.79 -47.54 11.12
CA SER A 880 -2.99 -48.51 10.38
C SER A 880 -2.05 -47.89 9.32
N CYS A 881 -2.25 -46.62 8.98
CA CYS A 881 -1.41 -45.84 8.07
C CYS A 881 -1.38 -44.38 8.58
N PRO A 882 -0.77 -44.13 9.75
CA PRO A 882 -0.80 -42.82 10.39
C PRO A 882 -0.07 -41.81 9.51
N PHE A 883 -0.69 -40.65 9.30
CA PHE A 883 -0.03 -39.55 8.63
C PHE A 883 0.92 -38.88 9.60
N GLU A 884 2.21 -39.04 9.35
CA GLU A 884 3.24 -38.29 10.04
C GLU A 884 3.26 -36.87 9.44
N PRO A 885 2.87 -35.82 10.17
CA PRO A 885 2.82 -34.46 9.64
C PRO A 885 4.22 -33.93 9.26
N GLY A 886 5.29 -34.68 9.55
CA GLY A 886 6.67 -34.28 9.31
C GLY A 886 7.15 -33.27 10.34
N VAL A 887 6.45 -33.12 11.46
CA VAL A 887 6.83 -32.27 12.58
C VAL A 887 8.08 -32.83 13.23
N VAL A 888 9.02 -31.98 13.64
CA VAL A 888 10.22 -32.40 14.37
C VAL A 888 9.79 -32.99 15.71
N ASP A 889 10.00 -34.28 15.88
CA ASP A 889 9.80 -34.97 17.15
C ASP A 889 10.88 -34.53 18.14
N GLU A 890 10.52 -33.63 19.05
CA GLU A 890 11.44 -33.11 20.07
C GLU A 890 11.94 -34.22 21.02
N GLN A 891 11.17 -35.28 21.24
CA GLN A 891 11.60 -36.42 22.05
C GLN A 891 12.62 -37.27 21.29
N ALA A 892 12.37 -37.55 20.01
CA ALA A 892 13.34 -38.24 19.16
C ALA A 892 14.62 -37.41 19.01
N LEU A 893 14.51 -36.10 18.81
CA LEU A 893 15.65 -35.21 18.70
C LEU A 893 16.45 -35.15 20.02
N ALA A 894 15.78 -35.02 21.16
CA ALA A 894 16.42 -35.07 22.47
C ALA A 894 17.11 -36.43 22.72
N ALA A 895 16.51 -37.53 22.26
CA ALA A 895 17.07 -38.88 22.35
C ALA A 895 18.36 -39.05 21.53
N THR A 896 18.60 -38.22 20.49
CA THR A 896 19.87 -38.23 19.74
C THR A 896 21.02 -37.50 20.44
N GLY A 897 20.75 -36.82 21.57
CA GLY A 897 21.73 -35.94 22.22
C GLY A 897 21.99 -34.62 21.45
N ALA A 898 21.34 -34.41 20.30
CA ALA A 898 21.39 -33.15 19.58
C ALA A 898 20.64 -32.08 20.37
N ARG A 899 21.36 -31.05 20.83
CA ARG A 899 20.73 -29.82 21.33
C ARG A 899 20.16 -29.05 20.14
N VAL A 900 18.88 -29.28 19.84
CA VAL A 900 17.96 -28.43 19.07
C VAL A 900 18.48 -27.95 17.70
N VAL A 901 18.05 -28.62 16.62
CA VAL A 901 18.29 -28.19 15.22
C VAL A 901 17.33 -27.08 14.78
N THR A 902 16.20 -26.90 15.47
CA THR A 902 15.13 -25.97 15.05
C THR A 902 15.19 -24.59 15.68
N GLY A 903 16.23 -24.23 16.46
CA GLY A 903 16.37 -22.90 17.07
C GLY A 903 15.34 -22.55 18.15
N ARG A 904 14.64 -23.51 18.74
CA ARG A 904 14.04 -23.36 20.08
C ARG A 904 15.18 -23.47 21.12
N SER A 905 16.17 -22.58 21.05
CA SER A 905 17.34 -22.68 21.93
C SER A 905 17.08 -22.01 23.29
N VAL A 906 16.85 -22.86 24.28
CA VAL A 906 17.41 -22.65 25.61
C VAL A 906 18.93 -22.61 25.44
N GLY A 907 19.53 -21.41 25.56
CA GLY A 907 20.98 -21.21 25.65
C GLY A 907 21.71 -20.91 24.33
N MET A 908 22.64 -19.95 24.40
CA MET A 908 23.58 -19.58 23.35
C MET A 908 24.38 -20.79 22.86
N ASN A 909 24.48 -20.96 21.54
CA ASN A 909 25.56 -21.72 20.91
C ASN A 909 26.87 -20.95 21.09
N LEU A 910 27.50 -21.08 22.26
CA LEU A 910 28.95 -20.97 22.38
C LEU A 910 29.51 -22.40 22.39
N PRO A 911 30.56 -22.70 21.61
CA PRO A 911 31.19 -24.01 21.69
C PRO A 911 31.64 -24.23 23.14
N ALA A 912 31.19 -25.35 23.72
CA ALA A 912 31.68 -25.79 25.01
C ALA A 912 33.21 -25.88 24.91
N ALA A 913 33.91 -25.12 25.74
CA ALA A 913 35.31 -25.37 26.02
C ALA A 913 35.43 -26.85 26.38
N ARG A 914 36.31 -27.57 25.67
CA ARG A 914 36.69 -28.93 26.04
C ARG A 914 37.14 -28.87 27.50
N ALA A 915 36.45 -29.62 28.36
CA ALA A 915 37.01 -30.01 29.63
C ALA A 915 38.18 -30.94 29.32
N ASP A 916 39.40 -30.47 29.59
CA ASP A 916 40.58 -31.32 29.67
C ASP A 916 40.42 -32.22 30.90
N GLU A 917 39.93 -33.44 30.68
CA GLU A 917 40.31 -34.58 31.51
C GLU A 917 41.54 -35.20 30.86
N GLY A 918 42.65 -35.17 31.59
CA GLY A 918 43.93 -35.62 31.10
C GLY A 918 43.97 -37.13 30.90
N GLU A 919 44.67 -37.55 29.86
CA GLU A 919 45.37 -38.83 29.84
C GLU A 919 46.68 -38.66 29.06
N GLU A 920 47.76 -39.06 29.72
CA GLU A 920 49.10 -39.17 29.19
C GLU A 920 49.15 -40.15 28.01
N THR A 921 49.95 -39.86 26.99
CA THR A 921 51.08 -40.68 26.50
C THR A 921 51.37 -40.46 25.01
N GLY A 922 52.66 -40.28 24.69
CA GLY A 922 53.26 -40.88 23.50
C GLY A 922 53.42 -40.05 22.23
N HIS A 923 54.65 -39.52 22.08
CA HIS A 923 55.50 -39.57 20.88
C HIS A 923 55.02 -39.07 19.50
N GLU A 924 55.86 -38.18 18.95
CA GLU A 924 56.36 -38.13 17.55
C GLU A 924 55.33 -37.85 16.44
N GLU A 925 55.62 -37.20 15.32
CA GLU A 925 56.69 -36.36 14.78
C GLU A 925 56.05 -35.74 13.52
N ASP A 926 56.62 -34.65 13.01
CA ASP A 926 56.47 -34.14 11.65
C ASP A 926 55.25 -33.31 11.18
N LYS A 927 55.66 -32.20 10.54
CA LYS A 927 54.95 -31.13 9.83
C LYS A 927 54.54 -31.58 8.39
N PRO A 928 54.22 -30.67 7.44
CA PRO A 928 53.00 -29.85 7.28
C PRO A 928 52.36 -30.01 5.87
N ALA A 929 51.14 -29.49 5.68
CA ALA A 929 50.71 -28.73 4.49
C ALA A 929 49.36 -28.05 4.77
#